data_AF-A0A6J2PYZ8-F1
#
_entry.id   AF-A0A6J2PYZ8-F1
#
_cell.length_a   1.000
_cell.length_b   1.000
_cell.length_c   1.000
_cell.angle_alpha   90.00
_cell.angle_beta   90.00
_cell.angle_gamma   90.00
#
_symmetry.space_group_name_H-M   'P 1'
#
loop_
_entity.id
_entity.type
_entity.pdbx_description
1 polymer ?
#
loop_
_entity_poly.entity_id
_entity_poly.type
_entity_poly.pdbx_seq_one_letter_code
_entity_poly.pdbx_strand_id
1 'polypeptide(L)'
;MWLVKVFSVIYFTAVCAAQDPENVSTVSRDVSPASPRPTSMKITTVDEPPVPSLQLLSHWPDVFPSEKVELSCNVAGSSDWTFSWYRNTQKLQDPDPNVSAEGSKLTITAATKTYSGNYSCNGHHKTNTGRATQTSNSVEVRVYDLPKPSLKLLSPWPDVFENETVEFSCEGESADWTITWYKVTKGTNEEKLEDIENLEMLDSYLNITEVTQADEGGYACKAQLESRKVSSGFSDTFQITVYENLPKPTVSKVPTFYPMYVGETVNFTCNVDVSSGWEYQWYKNGVQFSDANKTISIRLSLSDQGKYWCMAYRGETTSTDVSKEIQQDVLEIPVPSVQQITDWMDVFPTESVKLSCNMSDSSDWIYTWYKDEKEVQAPFDSKGATLTITSASAAHEGQYKCKGHLNERSVSSRLGSGLSLKVYDKKPEVILTQDPEYNVMFPGESVSFSCHINVSIGWEYLWYQDGNPLTASGNKYPISSVGTTNMGSYKCEAKRGSEQNFLTIVSQDIRLEVTENKPKPSMTQQPAVDMVYTGESVSFNCKVDSSSGWVYYWYKNGTPLPINTGSFIISDASLSNSGTYNCMAIRDKTKYKTEHSVERILRVSEIPVPSVQQITDWMDVFPTESVKLSCNMSDSSDWTYTWYKDEKEVQAPFDSKGATLTITSASAAHEGQYKCKGHLNERSVSSRLGSGLSLKVYDKKPEVILTQDPEYNVMFPGESVSFSCHINVSIGWEYLWYQDGNPLTASGNKYAISSVGTTNMGSYKCEAKRGSEQNFLTIVSQDIRLEVTENKPKPSMTQQPAVDMVYTGESVSFNCKVDSSSGWVYYWYKNGTPLLINTGSFIISDASLSNSGTYNCMAIRDKTKYKTEHSVERILRVSEIPVPSVQQITDWMDVFPTESVKLSCNMSHSSDWTYTWYKDRQQVQADNTVSFDSDAATLSISSASASHRGQYSCLGKLKSRPVSSIVSSEITLHVYDTKPRVTLMQNPIHNVMHTGDPVTYSCHINVSSGWEYLWHKDGSPLNLFGNNHSISSAVRKNTGSYQCQVKRGSKTIFWSDQSQAVKLDIEERPKADIILLTGWSEVFSTDSLVLRCGMQESQDIWNYTWFKEGKQINLLSEKHTVTPQNDPEQSQYTCEGIRTGRPSYSKRSDPYMTKNLLLKRKVLLSISGCIFFGIIIVFPGCIVLRIFCKPADGEEKPEETELFITMAQLKNSDEGEENGTICSETTPLPITLQEDQGVTSESHDTTENNGELISFKH
;
A
#
# COMPACT_ATOMS: atom_id res chain seq x y z
N MET A 1 10.73 -23.45 6.93
CA MET A 1 10.87 -22.78 8.25
C MET A 1 10.65 -21.28 8.05
N TRP A 2 9.97 -20.50 8.90
CA TRP A 2 10.14 -20.28 10.37
C TRP A 2 11.51 -19.65 10.72
N LEU A 3 11.63 -18.59 11.54
CA LEU A 3 10.63 -17.64 12.08
C LEU A 3 11.33 -16.39 12.71
N VAL A 4 10.68 -15.21 12.69
CA VAL A 4 10.66 -14.12 13.75
C VAL A 4 11.93 -13.36 14.24
N LYS A 5 11.72 -12.02 14.40
CA LYS A 5 12.31 -10.95 15.26
C LYS A 5 13.52 -11.22 16.21
N VAL A 6 14.32 -10.15 16.48
CA VAL A 6 14.39 -9.39 17.78
C VAL A 6 15.35 -8.15 17.68
N PHE A 7 15.36 -7.27 18.69
CA PHE A 7 15.89 -5.89 18.75
C PHE A 7 17.35 -5.69 19.26
N SER A 8 17.95 -4.59 18.79
CA SER A 8 18.74 -3.50 19.45
C SER A 8 19.60 -3.65 20.73
N VAL A 9 20.61 -2.76 20.83
CA VAL A 9 21.51 -2.47 21.98
C VAL A 9 21.65 -0.93 22.16
N ILE A 10 22.14 -0.42 23.30
CA ILE A 10 22.04 1.00 23.73
C ILE A 10 23.39 1.57 24.27
N TYR A 11 23.60 2.90 24.14
CA TYR A 11 24.64 3.77 24.75
C TYR A 11 23.94 5.07 25.24
N PHE A 12 24.34 5.83 26.28
CA PHE A 12 24.91 5.57 27.62
C PHE A 12 24.81 6.89 28.45
N THR A 13 24.98 6.88 29.80
CA THR A 13 25.04 8.05 30.75
C THR A 13 23.70 8.83 30.97
N ALA A 14 23.40 9.56 32.07
CA ALA A 14 23.85 9.67 33.49
C ALA A 14 22.96 10.73 34.23
N VAL A 15 22.85 10.95 35.57
CA VAL A 15 23.16 10.23 36.85
C VAL A 15 22.48 10.97 38.04
N CYS A 16 21.92 10.24 39.03
CA CYS A 16 21.57 10.62 40.44
C CYS A 16 20.59 11.77 40.78
N ALA A 17 19.78 11.71 41.87
CA ALA A 17 19.39 10.66 42.84
C ALA A 17 18.28 11.22 43.80
N ALA A 18 17.57 10.46 44.65
CA ALA A 18 17.40 9.00 44.79
C ALA A 18 15.90 8.58 44.60
N GLN A 19 14.95 8.56 45.54
CA GLN A 19 14.93 8.64 47.02
C GLN A 19 13.50 8.30 47.53
N ASP A 20 13.24 8.12 48.83
CA ASP A 20 13.35 6.85 49.57
C ASP A 20 12.42 6.84 50.81
N PRO A 21 12.07 5.67 51.40
CA PRO A 21 12.38 4.26 51.01
C PRO A 21 11.13 3.59 50.36
N GLU A 22 10.78 2.29 50.36
CA GLU A 22 11.12 1.00 51.03
C GLU A 22 10.73 -0.15 50.02
N ASN A 23 11.00 -1.46 50.19
CA ASN A 23 12.15 -2.31 50.61
C ASN A 23 11.69 -3.80 50.50
N VAL A 24 12.44 -4.88 50.76
CA VAL A 24 13.87 -5.12 50.99
C VAL A 24 14.25 -6.50 50.40
N SER A 25 15.42 -6.61 49.77
CA SER A 25 16.15 -7.87 49.40
C SER A 25 15.46 -8.93 48.49
N THR A 26 16.01 -9.51 47.41
CA THR A 26 17.33 -9.58 46.72
C THR A 26 18.35 -10.68 47.13
N VAL A 27 19.16 -11.12 46.14
CA VAL A 27 20.48 -11.83 46.21
C VAL A 27 20.56 -13.39 46.13
N SER A 28 20.49 -13.91 44.88
CA SER A 28 21.61 -14.54 44.12
C SER A 28 22.10 -16.02 44.26
N ARG A 29 22.47 -16.57 43.07
CA ARG A 29 23.64 -17.42 42.69
C ARG A 29 23.71 -18.96 42.85
N ASP A 30 23.75 -19.59 41.67
CA ASP A 30 24.78 -20.51 41.12
C ASP A 30 24.90 -22.02 41.49
N VAL A 31 24.98 -22.81 40.38
CA VAL A 31 25.66 -24.11 40.16
C VAL A 31 24.98 -25.45 40.57
N SER A 32 24.75 -26.28 39.54
CA SER A 32 24.36 -27.71 39.48
C SER A 32 25.43 -28.67 40.06
N PRO A 33 25.20 -30.01 40.29
CA PRO A 33 24.21 -30.89 39.63
C PRO A 33 23.58 -32.07 40.45
N ALA A 34 22.78 -32.88 39.73
CA ALA A 34 22.48 -34.32 39.95
C ALA A 34 21.58 -34.82 41.12
N SER A 35 20.38 -35.29 40.72
CA SER A 35 19.49 -36.37 41.22
C SER A 35 20.08 -37.48 42.14
N PRO A 36 19.30 -38.25 42.99
CA PRO A 36 17.83 -38.27 43.26
C PRO A 36 17.39 -38.23 44.77
N ARG A 37 16.08 -38.45 45.04
CA ARG A 37 15.36 -38.73 46.34
C ARG A 37 16.06 -39.76 47.30
N PRO A 38 15.76 -39.90 48.65
CA PRO A 38 14.88 -39.12 49.60
C PRO A 38 15.28 -38.96 51.16
N THR A 39 14.98 -37.82 51.89
CA THR A 39 14.60 -37.66 53.38
C THR A 39 15.46 -37.05 54.65
N SER A 40 16.15 -35.83 54.68
CA SER A 40 16.31 -34.69 55.78
C SER A 40 17.31 -34.48 57.07
N MET A 41 17.67 -33.20 57.56
CA MET A 41 17.87 -32.58 59.01
C MET A 41 19.15 -31.73 59.65
N LYS A 42 18.97 -30.58 60.45
CA LYS A 42 19.65 -29.95 61.75
C LYS A 42 20.88 -28.89 61.94
N ILE A 43 20.97 -28.02 63.06
CA ILE A 43 22.15 -27.32 63.88
C ILE A 43 22.13 -25.76 64.41
N THR A 44 22.97 -25.24 65.43
CA THR A 44 23.05 -23.89 66.22
C THR A 44 24.50 -23.43 66.84
N THR A 45 24.98 -22.42 67.70
CA THR A 45 24.75 -21.12 68.59
C THR A 45 26.12 -20.52 69.26
N VAL A 46 26.50 -19.47 70.12
CA VAL A 46 26.10 -18.22 70.99
C VAL A 46 27.32 -17.29 71.60
N ASP A 47 27.21 -16.10 72.35
CA ASP A 47 28.29 -15.08 72.84
C ASP A 47 28.16 -14.19 74.24
N GLU A 48 28.95 -13.09 74.63
CA GLU A 48 29.25 -12.52 76.06
C GLU A 48 29.17 -10.97 76.68
N PRO A 49 30.20 -10.03 76.90
CA PRO A 49 30.56 -9.25 78.22
C PRO A 49 30.64 -7.61 78.47
N PRO A 50 31.02 -6.99 79.70
CA PRO A 50 30.78 -5.54 80.23
C PRO A 50 31.89 -4.57 80.96
N VAL A 51 31.58 -3.39 81.68
CA VAL A 51 32.51 -2.17 82.10
C VAL A 51 32.18 -1.21 83.40
N PRO A 52 32.95 -0.11 83.89
CA PRO A 52 32.89 0.68 85.24
C PRO A 52 32.94 2.28 85.42
N SER A 53 32.84 2.93 86.65
CA SER A 53 33.15 4.40 87.05
C SER A 53 32.82 5.02 88.51
N LEU A 54 32.80 6.38 88.70
CA LEU A 54 31.81 7.18 89.51
C LEU A 54 30.95 8.03 88.55
N GLN A 55 29.63 8.05 88.73
CA GLN A 55 28.66 8.67 87.81
C GLN A 55 27.57 9.49 88.53
N LEU A 56 27.12 10.57 87.89
CA LEU A 56 25.82 11.19 88.14
C LEU A 56 24.76 10.34 87.42
N LEU A 57 23.68 9.99 88.12
CA LEU A 57 22.55 9.18 87.60
C LEU A 57 21.30 10.00 87.29
N SER A 58 21.24 11.25 87.75
CA SER A 58 20.23 12.24 87.35
C SER A 58 20.69 13.06 86.16
N HIS A 59 19.78 13.42 85.26
CA HIS A 59 20.11 14.08 83.99
C HIS A 59 20.76 15.47 84.14
N TRP A 60 20.46 16.23 85.20
CA TRP A 60 20.87 17.63 85.34
C TRP A 60 21.39 17.95 86.75
N PRO A 61 22.39 18.86 86.89
CA PRO A 61 22.81 19.41 88.17
C PRO A 61 21.96 20.61 88.63
N ASP A 62 21.41 21.39 87.69
CA ASP A 62 20.60 22.59 87.98
C ASP A 62 19.11 22.25 87.87
N VAL A 63 18.35 22.37 88.96
CA VAL A 63 16.96 21.90 89.09
C VAL A 63 15.91 22.97 89.41
N PHE A 64 14.64 22.68 89.16
CA PHE A 64 13.50 23.38 89.76
C PHE A 64 12.98 22.58 90.98
N PRO A 65 12.18 23.17 91.90
CA PRO A 65 11.84 22.56 93.19
C PRO A 65 11.07 21.22 93.15
N SER A 66 10.64 20.77 91.97
CA SER A 66 9.92 19.51 91.71
C SER A 66 10.80 18.35 91.22
N GLU A 67 12.11 18.56 91.00
CA GLU A 67 13.02 17.56 90.41
C GLU A 67 13.98 16.91 91.44
N LYS A 68 14.68 15.83 91.05
CA LYS A 68 15.51 14.97 91.92
C LYS A 68 16.91 14.69 91.37
N VAL A 69 17.88 14.40 92.25
CA VAL A 69 19.31 14.22 91.92
C VAL A 69 19.88 12.92 92.51
N GLU A 70 20.73 12.18 91.78
CA GLU A 70 21.31 10.89 92.22
C GLU A 70 22.76 10.67 91.70
N LEU A 71 23.59 9.96 92.48
CA LEU A 71 25.03 9.69 92.25
C LEU A 71 25.37 8.20 92.54
N SER A 72 26.37 7.60 91.86
CA SER A 72 26.76 6.18 92.03
C SER A 72 28.27 5.90 91.81
N CYS A 73 28.81 4.87 92.46
CA CYS A 73 30.23 4.50 92.53
C CYS A 73 30.43 2.99 92.32
N ASN A 74 31.24 2.54 91.34
CA ASN A 74 31.36 1.11 90.97
C ASN A 74 32.74 0.67 90.40
N VAL A 75 33.01 -0.65 90.45
CA VAL A 75 34.20 -1.32 89.87
C VAL A 75 33.78 -2.29 88.75
N ALA A 76 34.61 -2.47 87.72
CA ALA A 76 34.31 -3.32 86.57
C ALA A 76 34.45 -4.80 86.92
N GLY A 77 33.54 -5.62 86.39
CA GLY A 77 33.70 -7.08 86.37
C GLY A 77 33.78 -7.77 87.74
N SER A 78 33.55 -7.05 88.83
CA SER A 78 33.66 -7.56 90.19
C SER A 78 32.74 -6.77 91.13
N SER A 79 31.81 -7.48 91.75
CA SER A 79 30.95 -6.96 92.82
C SER A 79 31.61 -7.08 94.21
N ASP A 80 32.88 -7.48 94.26
CA ASP A 80 33.64 -7.76 95.48
C ASP A 80 34.10 -6.49 96.22
N TRP A 81 33.46 -5.33 96.03
CA TRP A 81 33.93 -4.04 96.53
C TRP A 81 32.84 -3.28 97.30
N THR A 82 33.24 -2.45 98.27
CA THR A 82 32.40 -1.51 99.03
C THR A 82 33.03 -0.12 99.05
N PHE A 83 32.23 0.95 99.21
CA PHE A 83 32.68 2.33 98.96
C PHE A 83 32.42 3.31 100.11
N SER A 84 33.11 4.45 100.07
CA SER A 84 32.99 5.57 101.02
C SER A 84 32.89 6.91 100.30
N TRP A 85 32.04 7.82 100.78
CA TRP A 85 31.62 9.06 100.11
C TRP A 85 32.08 10.35 100.80
N TYR A 86 32.21 11.42 100.02
CA TYR A 86 32.66 12.75 100.45
C TYR A 86 31.83 13.86 99.79
N ARG A 87 31.58 14.97 100.50
CA ARG A 87 31.07 16.25 99.96
C ARG A 87 32.05 17.38 100.30
N ASN A 88 32.44 18.18 99.31
CA ASN A 88 33.44 19.25 99.44
C ASN A 88 34.71 18.79 100.19
N THR A 89 35.25 17.62 99.83
CA THR A 89 36.38 16.89 100.46
C THR A 89 36.17 16.36 101.88
N GLN A 90 35.07 16.69 102.55
CA GLN A 90 34.75 16.18 103.89
C GLN A 90 34.01 14.83 103.77
N LYS A 91 34.42 13.80 104.54
CA LYS A 91 33.71 12.49 104.49
C LYS A 91 32.27 12.68 104.95
N LEU A 92 31.32 12.13 104.21
CA LEU A 92 29.95 11.96 104.73
C LEU A 92 30.01 11.01 105.94
N GLN A 93 29.14 11.24 106.93
CA GLN A 93 29.13 10.39 108.12
C GLN A 93 28.69 8.98 107.77
N ASP A 94 29.17 8.00 108.53
CA ASP A 94 28.93 6.58 108.27
C ASP A 94 28.08 6.02 109.43
N PRO A 95 26.79 5.68 109.21
CA PRO A 95 26.01 5.74 107.98
C PRO A 95 25.32 7.09 107.70
N ASP A 96 25.23 7.50 106.43
CA ASP A 96 24.41 8.63 105.95
C ASP A 96 23.09 8.07 105.36
N PRO A 97 21.90 8.58 105.75
CA PRO A 97 20.62 8.04 105.30
C PRO A 97 20.35 8.19 103.80
N ASN A 98 21.12 9.03 103.09
CA ASN A 98 21.00 9.21 101.64
C ASN A 98 21.88 8.22 100.86
N VAL A 99 22.79 7.49 101.53
CA VAL A 99 23.71 6.52 100.93
C VAL A 99 23.11 5.11 100.99
N SER A 100 23.28 4.31 99.94
CA SER A 100 22.77 2.94 99.87
C SER A 100 23.45 2.00 100.88
N ALA A 101 22.75 0.96 101.33
CA ALA A 101 23.25 -0.01 102.31
C ALA A 101 24.48 -0.83 101.83
N GLU A 102 24.80 -0.80 100.53
CA GLU A 102 26.01 -1.40 99.95
C GLU A 102 27.17 -0.38 99.80
N GLY A 103 26.95 0.88 100.19
CA GLY A 103 27.86 2.01 100.03
C GLY A 103 27.95 2.57 98.60
N SER A 104 27.19 2.03 97.64
CA SER A 104 27.39 2.22 96.20
C SER A 104 26.67 3.42 95.56
N LYS A 105 25.65 4.01 96.19
CA LYS A 105 24.80 5.08 95.62
C LYS A 105 24.46 6.16 96.65
N LEU A 106 24.22 7.39 96.21
CA LEU A 106 23.78 8.56 97.00
C LEU A 106 22.61 9.29 96.29
N THR A 107 21.54 9.65 97.01
CA THR A 107 20.28 10.18 96.42
C THR A 107 19.77 11.44 97.15
N ILE A 108 19.24 12.43 96.41
CA ILE A 108 18.69 13.70 96.92
C ILE A 108 17.29 13.93 96.30
N THR A 109 16.24 13.97 97.13
CA THR A 109 14.83 13.91 96.69
C THR A 109 13.99 15.18 96.86
N ALA A 110 14.51 16.21 97.52
CA ALA A 110 13.82 17.50 97.66
C ALA A 110 14.84 18.66 97.69
N ALA A 111 15.28 19.09 96.50
CA ALA A 111 16.29 20.12 96.33
C ALA A 111 15.74 21.53 96.65
N THR A 112 15.60 21.83 97.93
CA THR A 112 15.71 23.23 98.38
C THR A 112 17.15 23.72 98.15
N LYS A 113 17.33 25.04 97.98
CA LYS A 113 18.57 25.69 97.49
C LYS A 113 19.85 25.43 98.32
N THR A 114 19.70 24.76 99.47
CA THR A 114 20.74 24.37 100.44
C THR A 114 21.51 23.09 100.10
N TYR A 115 20.99 22.24 99.20
CA TYR A 115 21.65 20.96 98.84
C TYR A 115 22.83 21.10 97.85
N SER A 116 23.04 22.29 97.31
CA SER A 116 24.10 22.64 96.35
C SER A 116 25.52 22.33 96.87
N GLY A 117 26.38 21.64 96.09
CA GLY A 117 27.76 21.32 96.47
C GLY A 117 28.39 20.18 95.64
N ASN A 118 29.66 19.86 95.89
CA ASN A 118 30.48 18.93 95.08
C ASN A 118 30.77 17.59 95.80
N TYR A 119 30.77 16.42 95.12
CA TYR A 119 30.78 15.06 95.73
C TYR A 119 31.80 14.06 95.11
N SER A 120 32.35 13.06 95.85
CA SER A 120 33.28 12.02 95.34
C SER A 120 33.37 10.70 96.19
N CYS A 121 34.08 9.64 95.74
CA CYS A 121 34.17 8.31 96.44
C CYS A 121 35.50 7.48 96.29
N ASN A 122 35.67 6.44 97.14
CA ASN A 122 36.76 5.41 97.16
C ASN A 122 36.22 3.99 97.38
N GLY A 123 36.94 2.91 96.97
CA GLY A 123 36.51 1.50 97.10
C GLY A 123 37.51 0.48 97.70
N HIS A 124 37.00 -0.59 98.35
CA HIS A 124 37.76 -1.60 99.12
C HIS A 124 37.26 -3.05 98.89
N HIS A 125 38.14 -4.05 98.77
CA HIS A 125 37.76 -5.44 98.43
C HIS A 125 37.26 -6.26 99.63
N LYS A 126 36.10 -6.92 99.49
CA LYS A 126 35.33 -7.60 100.54
C LYS A 126 36.07 -8.76 101.21
N THR A 127 36.79 -9.59 100.44
CA THR A 127 37.40 -10.86 100.93
C THR A 127 38.93 -10.89 100.95
N ASN A 128 39.61 -9.90 100.37
CA ASN A 128 41.07 -9.87 100.25
C ASN A 128 41.56 -8.48 100.65
N THR A 129 41.71 -8.30 101.97
CA THR A 129 41.81 -6.98 102.64
C THR A 129 43.06 -6.17 102.29
N GLY A 130 44.06 -6.76 101.63
CA GLY A 130 45.19 -6.04 101.06
C GLY A 130 44.89 -5.34 99.71
N ARG A 131 43.69 -5.51 99.14
CA ARG A 131 43.32 -5.00 97.82
C ARG A 131 42.30 -3.84 97.96
N ALA A 132 42.73 -2.62 97.60
CA ALA A 132 41.90 -1.43 97.54
C ALA A 132 41.93 -0.83 96.12
N THR A 133 40.94 0.00 95.78
CA THR A 133 40.94 0.77 94.52
C THR A 133 41.57 2.15 94.70
N GLN A 134 41.68 2.89 93.60
CA GLN A 134 41.95 4.33 93.62
C GLN A 134 40.67 5.14 93.90
N THR A 135 40.82 6.45 94.08
CA THR A 135 39.74 7.45 94.24
C THR A 135 39.09 7.81 92.89
N SER A 136 37.84 8.27 92.92
CA SER A 136 37.06 8.67 91.74
C SER A 136 37.03 10.19 91.46
N ASN A 137 36.29 10.57 90.42
CA ASN A 137 35.98 11.95 89.97
C ASN A 137 34.97 12.69 90.89
N SER A 138 34.49 13.88 90.49
CA SER A 138 33.58 14.71 91.31
C SER A 138 32.50 15.51 90.53
N VAL A 139 31.37 15.90 91.17
CA VAL A 139 30.16 16.50 90.52
C VAL A 139 29.40 17.54 91.41
N GLU A 140 28.85 18.64 90.82
CA GLU A 140 28.14 19.80 91.46
C GLU A 140 26.58 19.87 91.22
N VAL A 141 25.78 20.73 91.91
CA VAL A 141 24.27 20.83 91.91
C VAL A 141 23.68 22.24 92.29
N ARG A 142 22.53 22.77 91.76
CA ARG A 142 21.88 24.14 92.02
C ARG A 142 20.32 24.25 91.77
N VAL A 143 19.59 25.39 92.05
CA VAL A 143 18.05 25.52 92.03
C VAL A 143 17.35 26.92 91.66
N TYR A 144 16.15 26.99 91.00
CA TYR A 144 15.40 28.21 90.46
C TYR A 144 13.79 28.32 90.57
N ASP A 145 13.09 29.33 89.96
CA ASP A 145 11.62 29.76 90.07
C ASP A 145 10.87 30.13 88.70
N LEU A 146 9.59 30.63 88.64
CA LEU A 146 8.66 30.66 87.42
C LEU A 146 7.84 31.99 87.05
N PRO A 147 7.29 32.20 85.79
CA PRO A 147 6.67 33.47 85.23
C PRO A 147 5.17 33.47 84.71
N LYS A 148 4.68 34.53 83.98
CA LYS A 148 3.29 34.72 83.36
C LYS A 148 3.25 35.59 82.03
N PRO A 149 2.35 35.37 81.02
CA PRO A 149 2.23 36.14 79.74
C PRO A 149 1.08 37.19 79.58
N SER A 150 0.97 37.87 78.41
CA SER A 150 0.01 38.96 78.04
C SER A 150 -0.45 38.97 76.55
N LEU A 151 -1.60 39.58 76.17
CA LEU A 151 -2.32 39.50 74.86
C LEU A 151 -2.69 40.87 74.22
N LYS A 152 -2.69 40.98 72.86
CA LYS A 152 -3.11 42.18 72.07
C LYS A 152 -3.78 41.80 70.71
N LEU A 153 -4.72 42.63 70.21
CA LEU A 153 -5.26 42.61 68.82
C LEU A 153 -4.43 43.56 67.90
N LEU A 154 -4.28 43.21 66.62
CA LEU A 154 -3.55 43.99 65.60
C LEU A 154 -4.38 44.46 64.39
N SER A 155 -5.56 43.87 64.12
CA SER A 155 -6.42 44.28 62.99
C SER A 155 -7.12 45.64 63.21
N PRO A 156 -7.53 46.37 62.15
CA PRO A 156 -8.10 47.72 62.29
C PRO A 156 -9.49 47.77 62.91
N TRP A 157 -10.28 46.70 62.78
CA TRP A 157 -11.68 46.62 63.20
C TRP A 157 -11.92 45.33 64.01
N PRO A 158 -12.79 45.35 65.04
CA PRO A 158 -13.29 44.16 65.72
C PRO A 158 -14.55 43.58 65.04
N ASP A 159 -15.14 44.30 64.07
CA ASP A 159 -16.31 43.92 63.29
C ASP A 159 -15.91 43.65 61.83
N VAL A 160 -16.04 42.40 61.40
CA VAL A 160 -15.51 41.92 60.11
C VAL A 160 -16.57 41.18 59.30
N PHE A 161 -16.44 41.21 57.98
CA PHE A 161 -17.22 40.39 57.05
C PHE A 161 -16.49 39.06 56.76
N GLU A 162 -17.21 38.05 56.29
CA GLU A 162 -16.56 36.78 55.91
C GLU A 162 -15.48 37.00 54.84
N ASN A 163 -14.36 36.28 54.97
CA ASN A 163 -13.11 36.43 54.18
C ASN A 163 -12.29 37.72 54.47
N GLU A 164 -12.66 38.57 55.43
CA GLU A 164 -11.74 39.57 55.98
C GLU A 164 -10.73 38.91 56.96
N THR A 165 -9.67 39.63 57.34
CA THR A 165 -8.52 39.12 58.11
C THR A 165 -8.49 39.65 59.55
N VAL A 166 -8.11 38.81 60.52
CA VAL A 166 -7.95 39.21 61.94
C VAL A 166 -6.66 38.64 62.53
N GLU A 167 -5.93 39.45 63.31
CA GLU A 167 -4.61 39.09 63.85
C GLU A 167 -4.41 39.52 65.32
N PHE A 168 -3.75 38.67 66.10
CA PHE A 168 -3.41 38.84 67.51
C PHE A 168 -1.92 38.55 67.80
N SER A 169 -1.45 39.03 68.95
CA SER A 169 -0.10 38.74 69.49
C SER A 169 -0.10 38.50 71.01
N CYS A 170 0.82 37.65 71.48
CA CYS A 170 0.99 37.27 72.88
C CYS A 170 2.49 37.21 73.26
N GLU A 171 2.85 37.76 74.43
CA GLU A 171 4.24 38.00 74.86
C GLU A 171 4.58 37.27 76.18
N GLY A 172 5.82 36.74 76.29
CA GLY A 172 6.36 36.02 77.45
C GLY A 172 7.85 36.27 77.68
N GLU A 173 8.33 36.07 78.91
CA GLU A 173 9.54 36.75 79.42
C GLU A 173 10.91 36.13 79.04
N SER A 174 10.97 34.94 78.41
CA SER A 174 12.23 34.38 77.88
C SER A 174 12.01 33.31 76.81
N ALA A 175 12.98 33.17 75.90
CA ALA A 175 12.87 32.38 74.67
C ALA A 175 12.81 30.85 74.83
N ASP A 176 13.05 30.32 76.03
CA ASP A 176 12.94 28.87 76.32
C ASP A 176 11.49 28.41 76.58
N TRP A 177 10.52 29.35 76.60
CA TRP A 177 9.10 29.08 76.87
C TRP A 177 8.27 29.17 75.60
N THR A 178 7.52 28.12 75.27
CA THR A 178 6.55 28.10 74.17
C THR A 178 5.22 28.73 74.61
N ILE A 179 4.49 29.34 73.66
CA ILE A 179 3.15 29.91 73.90
C ILE A 179 2.09 29.00 73.28
N THR A 180 1.01 28.78 74.03
CA THR A 180 -0.17 28.00 73.61
C THR A 180 -1.40 28.90 73.60
N TRP A 181 -2.22 28.80 72.56
CA TRP A 181 -3.40 29.63 72.30
C TRP A 181 -4.70 28.88 72.57
N TYR A 182 -5.70 29.61 73.09
CA TYR A 182 -6.97 29.06 73.55
C TYR A 182 -8.16 29.85 73.01
N LYS A 183 -9.19 29.13 72.54
CA LYS A 183 -10.50 29.71 72.25
C LYS A 183 -11.41 29.52 73.46
N VAL A 184 -12.09 30.58 73.89
CA VAL A 184 -12.99 30.60 75.05
C VAL A 184 -14.40 30.29 74.55
N THR A 185 -14.84 29.04 74.72
CA THR A 185 -16.18 28.59 74.33
C THR A 185 -17.12 28.67 75.55
N LYS A 186 -18.27 29.33 75.38
CA LYS A 186 -19.25 29.54 76.46
C LYS A 186 -20.09 28.29 76.71
N GLY A 187 -19.59 27.42 77.58
CA GLY A 187 -20.37 26.37 78.22
C GLY A 187 -21.47 26.94 79.12
N THR A 188 -22.55 26.19 79.33
CA THR A 188 -23.77 26.69 79.98
C THR A 188 -23.70 26.88 81.51
N ASN A 189 -22.53 26.74 82.14
CA ASN A 189 -22.30 27.13 83.55
C ASN A 189 -20.83 27.36 83.96
N GLU A 190 -19.85 27.16 83.08
CA GLU A 190 -18.42 27.42 83.33
C GLU A 190 -17.74 27.79 82.00
N GLU A 191 -16.73 28.66 82.03
CA GLU A 191 -15.94 29.01 80.83
C GLU A 191 -15.01 27.85 80.48
N LYS A 192 -15.13 27.35 79.25
CA LYS A 192 -14.31 26.26 78.74
C LYS A 192 -13.23 26.85 77.82
N LEU A 193 -11.98 26.75 78.23
CA LEU A 193 -10.84 27.04 77.36
C LEU A 193 -10.52 25.76 76.58
N GLU A 194 -10.61 25.84 75.26
CA GLU A 194 -10.26 24.76 74.35
C GLU A 194 -8.97 25.14 73.60
N ASP A 195 -8.01 24.20 73.58
CA ASP A 195 -6.67 24.38 73.05
C ASP A 195 -6.72 24.38 71.51
N ILE A 196 -6.07 25.35 70.86
CA ILE A 196 -6.14 25.52 69.40
C ILE A 196 -5.04 24.65 68.74
N GLU A 197 -5.23 23.33 68.78
CA GLU A 197 -4.29 22.37 68.18
C GLU A 197 -4.23 22.51 66.64
N ASN A 198 -3.01 22.63 66.10
CA ASN A 198 -2.64 22.63 64.67
C ASN A 198 -2.92 23.91 63.86
N LEU A 199 -2.24 25.03 64.18
CA LEU A 199 -1.99 26.13 63.24
C LEU A 199 -0.49 26.49 63.20
N GLU A 200 0.08 26.65 62.00
CA GLU A 200 1.50 26.96 61.79
C GLU A 200 1.80 28.44 62.05
N MET A 201 2.11 28.82 63.29
CA MET A 201 2.61 30.15 63.62
C MET A 201 3.78 30.12 64.60
N LEU A 202 4.66 31.11 64.46
CA LEU A 202 5.73 31.39 65.44
C LEU A 202 5.10 31.64 66.82
N ASP A 203 5.78 31.21 67.89
CA ASP A 203 5.29 31.05 69.28
C ASP A 203 4.86 32.35 70.01
N SER A 204 4.17 33.27 69.35
CA SER A 204 3.73 34.58 69.86
C SER A 204 2.61 35.25 69.05
N TYR A 205 2.15 34.71 67.92
CA TYR A 205 1.10 35.33 67.08
C TYR A 205 -0.05 34.36 66.75
N LEU A 206 -1.24 34.90 66.47
CA LEU A 206 -2.42 34.16 66.00
C LEU A 206 -3.14 34.98 64.93
N ASN A 207 -3.12 34.51 63.69
CA ASN A 207 -3.67 35.15 62.50
C ASN A 207 -4.74 34.24 61.87
N ILE A 208 -5.91 34.81 61.59
CA ILE A 208 -7.05 34.17 60.93
C ILE A 208 -7.21 34.85 59.58
N THR A 209 -6.76 34.19 58.52
CA THR A 209 -6.62 34.79 57.18
C THR A 209 -7.90 34.82 56.36
N GLU A 210 -8.85 33.93 56.65
CA GLU A 210 -10.17 33.89 56.03
C GLU A 210 -11.19 33.69 57.16
N VAL A 211 -11.70 34.79 57.73
CA VAL A 211 -12.66 34.71 58.85
C VAL A 211 -14.00 34.14 58.37
N THR A 212 -14.53 33.18 59.13
CA THR A 212 -15.86 32.58 58.96
C THR A 212 -16.73 32.84 60.19
N GLN A 213 -18.05 32.60 60.11
CA GLN A 213 -18.90 32.68 61.31
C GLN A 213 -18.47 31.72 62.46
N ALA A 214 -17.68 30.68 62.19
CA ALA A 214 -17.14 29.80 63.24
C ALA A 214 -16.00 30.45 64.07
N ASP A 215 -15.41 31.53 63.55
CA ASP A 215 -14.31 32.25 64.20
C ASP A 215 -14.80 33.31 65.20
N GLU A 216 -16.11 33.59 65.24
CA GLU A 216 -16.74 34.40 66.30
C GLU A 216 -16.44 33.84 67.71
N GLY A 217 -16.24 34.72 68.70
CA GLY A 217 -16.00 34.35 70.09
C GLY A 217 -14.74 34.95 70.71
N GLY A 218 -14.25 34.34 71.80
CA GLY A 218 -13.17 34.86 72.64
C GLY A 218 -11.84 34.11 72.53
N TYR A 219 -10.71 34.81 72.70
CA TYR A 219 -9.35 34.26 72.56
C TYR A 219 -8.40 34.63 73.72
N ALA A 220 -7.46 33.75 74.09
CA ALA A 220 -6.46 33.89 75.16
C ALA A 220 -5.17 33.04 74.92
N CYS A 221 -4.12 33.21 75.74
CA CYS A 221 -2.85 32.47 75.64
C CYS A 221 -2.24 32.07 77.02
N LYS A 222 -1.25 31.15 77.01
CA LYS A 222 -0.51 30.61 78.18
C LYS A 222 0.93 30.24 77.78
N ALA A 223 1.91 30.22 78.70
CA ALA A 223 3.30 29.81 78.42
C ALA A 223 3.73 28.49 79.10
N GLN A 224 4.62 27.71 78.48
CA GLN A 224 5.05 26.38 78.95
C GLN A 224 6.56 26.10 78.69
N LEU A 225 7.21 25.34 79.58
CA LEU A 225 8.62 24.93 79.50
C LEU A 225 8.70 23.42 79.28
N GLU A 226 8.54 23.03 78.02
CA GLU A 226 8.23 21.64 77.61
C GLU A 226 9.34 20.64 77.98
N SER A 227 10.60 21.05 77.84
CA SER A 227 11.80 20.24 78.13
C SER A 227 11.90 19.74 79.58
N ARG A 228 11.14 20.37 80.51
CA ARG A 228 11.15 20.07 81.96
C ARG A 228 9.76 19.86 82.55
N LYS A 229 8.70 19.93 81.73
CA LYS A 229 7.29 19.77 82.12
C LYS A 229 6.84 20.74 83.22
N VAL A 230 7.12 22.03 83.03
CA VAL A 230 6.68 23.11 83.94
C VAL A 230 5.84 24.12 83.14
N SER A 231 4.82 24.75 83.74
CA SER A 231 3.91 25.66 83.02
C SER A 231 3.50 26.88 83.85
N SER A 232 3.08 27.94 83.15
CA SER A 232 2.63 29.23 83.71
C SER A 232 1.09 29.36 83.79
N GLY A 233 0.58 30.55 84.13
CA GLY A 233 -0.84 30.91 84.05
C GLY A 233 -1.27 31.56 82.73
N PHE A 234 -2.58 31.78 82.56
CA PHE A 234 -3.21 32.35 81.35
C PHE A 234 -3.17 33.89 81.29
N SER A 235 -3.37 34.44 80.08
CA SER A 235 -3.63 35.86 79.79
C SER A 235 -5.08 36.29 80.06
N ASP A 236 -5.36 37.57 79.80
CA ASP A 236 -6.73 38.10 79.66
C ASP A 236 -7.33 37.75 78.26
N THR A 237 -8.59 38.11 78.01
CA THR A 237 -9.38 37.67 76.82
C THR A 237 -9.81 38.81 75.87
N PHE A 238 -9.97 38.53 74.58
CA PHE A 238 -10.47 39.46 73.54
C PHE A 238 -11.57 38.82 72.67
N GLN A 239 -12.50 39.59 72.08
CA GLN A 239 -13.68 39.11 71.32
C GLN A 239 -13.73 39.63 69.86
N ILE A 240 -14.33 38.86 68.93
CA ILE A 240 -14.58 39.22 67.51
C ILE A 240 -16.08 39.07 67.18
N THR A 241 -16.61 39.88 66.24
CA THR A 241 -17.95 39.72 65.62
C THR A 241 -17.84 39.59 64.10
N VAL A 242 -18.61 38.66 63.50
CA VAL A 242 -18.58 38.34 62.05
C VAL A 242 -19.93 38.58 61.37
N TYR A 243 -19.91 39.10 60.13
CA TYR A 243 -21.09 39.38 59.29
C TYR A 243 -21.09 38.58 57.97
N GLU A 244 -22.13 37.74 57.79
CA GLU A 244 -22.37 36.88 56.61
C GLU A 244 -22.67 37.64 55.29
N ASN A 245 -23.22 38.86 55.34
CA ASN A 245 -23.81 39.52 54.16
C ASN A 245 -23.43 41.01 54.04
N LEU A 246 -23.12 41.46 52.81
CA LEU A 246 -22.78 42.84 52.48
C LEU A 246 -24.03 43.75 52.36
N PRO A 247 -23.97 45.02 52.81
CA PRO A 247 -25.11 45.94 52.78
C PRO A 247 -25.30 46.62 51.41
N LYS A 248 -26.47 47.25 51.24
CA LYS A 248 -26.87 47.95 50.00
C LYS A 248 -27.29 49.41 50.26
N PRO A 249 -26.76 50.40 49.51
CA PRO A 249 -27.01 51.81 49.78
C PRO A 249 -28.36 52.34 49.29
N THR A 250 -28.83 53.41 49.94
CA THR A 250 -30.08 54.12 49.63
C THR A 250 -29.84 55.59 49.27
N VAL A 251 -30.72 56.21 48.48
CA VAL A 251 -30.59 57.60 47.99
C VAL A 251 -31.88 58.39 48.24
N SER A 252 -31.75 59.70 48.49
CA SER A 252 -32.86 60.65 48.75
C SER A 252 -32.59 62.04 48.13
N LYS A 253 -33.62 62.89 47.96
CA LYS A 253 -33.47 64.29 47.48
C LYS A 253 -34.39 65.30 48.17
N VAL A 254 -33.97 66.58 48.24
CA VAL A 254 -34.72 67.72 48.81
C VAL A 254 -34.40 69.01 48.02
N PRO A 255 -35.37 69.87 47.65
CA PRO A 255 -36.81 69.77 47.88
C PRO A 255 -37.50 68.81 46.90
N THR A 256 -38.81 68.61 47.07
CA THR A 256 -39.61 67.60 46.36
C THR A 256 -40.72 68.15 45.47
N PHE A 257 -40.88 69.49 45.37
CA PHE A 257 -41.93 70.09 44.56
C PHE A 257 -41.63 70.02 43.05
N TYR A 258 -42.69 70.04 42.24
CA TYR A 258 -42.64 69.99 40.78
C TYR A 258 -43.73 70.89 40.17
N PRO A 259 -43.47 71.62 39.08
CA PRO A 259 -42.18 71.75 38.40
C PRO A 259 -41.20 72.67 39.16
N MET A 260 -39.91 72.35 39.01
CA MET A 260 -38.81 73.25 39.36
C MET A 260 -38.38 74.01 38.10
N TYR A 261 -38.09 75.30 38.25
CA TYR A 261 -37.68 76.18 37.15
C TYR A 261 -36.17 76.47 37.20
N VAL A 262 -35.60 76.80 36.04
CA VAL A 262 -34.17 77.16 35.91
C VAL A 262 -33.78 78.24 36.93
N GLY A 263 -32.74 77.95 37.72
CA GLY A 263 -32.19 78.84 38.76
C GLY A 263 -32.47 78.44 40.20
N GLU A 264 -33.43 77.52 40.45
CA GLU A 264 -33.72 76.90 41.76
C GLU A 264 -32.62 75.88 42.16
N THR A 265 -32.72 75.18 43.31
CA THR A 265 -31.63 74.35 43.87
C THR A 265 -32.15 73.08 44.54
N VAL A 266 -31.41 71.96 44.42
CA VAL A 266 -31.76 70.63 44.95
C VAL A 266 -30.52 69.88 45.46
N ASN A 267 -30.70 69.09 46.52
CA ASN A 267 -29.64 68.31 47.18
C ASN A 267 -29.99 66.81 47.15
N PHE A 268 -28.98 65.93 47.03
CA PHE A 268 -29.12 64.46 47.06
C PHE A 268 -28.22 63.85 48.15
N THR A 269 -28.63 62.77 48.82
CA THR A 269 -27.86 62.10 49.89
C THR A 269 -27.92 60.58 49.76
N CYS A 270 -26.78 59.91 50.00
CA CYS A 270 -26.57 58.46 49.96
C CYS A 270 -26.38 57.90 51.39
N ASN A 271 -26.83 56.68 51.71
CA ASN A 271 -26.65 56.06 53.04
C ASN A 271 -26.40 54.55 52.98
N VAL A 272 -25.59 54.03 53.92
CA VAL A 272 -25.36 52.60 54.20
C VAL A 272 -25.61 52.39 55.71
N ASP A 273 -26.25 51.28 56.08
CA ASP A 273 -26.94 51.15 57.37
C ASP A 273 -26.21 50.26 58.42
N VAL A 274 -25.11 49.57 58.06
CA VAL A 274 -24.34 48.70 58.97
C VAL A 274 -22.84 48.94 58.88
N SER A 275 -22.12 48.68 59.98
CA SER A 275 -20.68 48.95 60.15
C SER A 275 -20.29 50.43 59.89
N SER A 276 -18.99 50.74 59.88
CA SER A 276 -18.46 52.08 59.67
C SER A 276 -17.11 52.04 58.92
N GLY A 277 -16.69 53.19 58.39
CA GLY A 277 -15.53 53.30 57.49
C GLY A 277 -15.87 53.19 56.00
N TRP A 278 -17.13 53.44 55.61
CA TRP A 278 -17.58 53.45 54.22
C TRP A 278 -17.22 54.77 53.51
N GLU A 279 -16.51 54.69 52.38
CA GLU A 279 -16.34 55.78 51.41
C GLU A 279 -17.36 55.64 50.28
N TYR A 280 -17.82 56.76 49.69
CA TYR A 280 -18.95 56.79 48.74
C TYR A 280 -18.54 57.18 47.33
N GLN A 281 -19.27 56.67 46.33
CA GLN A 281 -19.10 57.06 44.93
C GLN A 281 -20.46 57.30 44.26
N TRP A 282 -20.68 58.50 43.73
CA TRP A 282 -21.89 58.92 43.02
C TRP A 282 -21.80 58.73 41.50
N TYR A 283 -22.97 58.60 40.86
CA TYR A 283 -23.15 58.53 39.42
C TYR A 283 -24.34 59.37 38.95
N LYS A 284 -24.22 60.01 37.79
CA LYS A 284 -25.31 60.66 37.05
C LYS A 284 -25.44 60.04 35.67
N ASN A 285 -26.60 59.48 35.32
CA ASN A 285 -26.86 58.79 34.06
C ASN A 285 -25.80 57.70 33.73
N GLY A 286 -25.24 57.04 34.75
CA GLY A 286 -24.16 56.06 34.62
C GLY A 286 -22.74 56.62 34.51
N VAL A 287 -22.56 57.95 34.41
CA VAL A 287 -21.25 58.61 34.46
C VAL A 287 -20.86 58.88 35.90
N GLN A 288 -19.64 58.49 36.29
CA GLN A 288 -19.09 58.72 37.63
C GLN A 288 -18.99 60.22 37.94
N PHE A 289 -19.49 60.62 39.10
CA PHE A 289 -19.41 61.99 39.60
C PHE A 289 -18.13 62.16 40.42
N SER A 290 -17.45 63.30 40.32
CA SER A 290 -16.15 63.52 40.99
C SER A 290 -16.25 63.80 42.49
N ASP A 291 -17.45 63.74 43.07
CA ASP A 291 -17.68 64.00 44.49
C ASP A 291 -17.92 62.68 45.24
N ALA A 292 -17.08 62.41 46.23
CA ALA A 292 -17.15 61.25 47.11
C ALA A 292 -17.89 61.55 48.44
N ASN A 293 -18.41 62.76 48.62
CA ASN A 293 -19.19 63.11 49.81
C ASN A 293 -20.52 62.35 49.86
N LYS A 294 -20.98 62.08 51.08
CA LYS A 294 -22.27 61.45 51.36
C LYS A 294 -23.48 62.24 50.82
N THR A 295 -23.33 63.54 50.58
CA THR A 295 -24.37 64.46 50.11
C THR A 295 -23.81 65.40 49.03
N ILE A 296 -24.53 65.56 47.91
CA ILE A 296 -24.21 66.50 46.82
C ILE A 296 -25.31 67.55 46.66
N SER A 297 -24.97 68.77 46.20
CA SER A 297 -25.91 69.90 46.08
C SER A 297 -25.77 70.59 44.72
N ILE A 298 -26.89 70.85 44.04
CA ILE A 298 -26.93 71.26 42.63
C ILE A 298 -27.89 72.44 42.43
N ARG A 299 -27.42 73.51 41.79
CA ARG A 299 -28.25 74.63 41.32
C ARG A 299 -28.71 74.37 39.89
N LEU A 300 -30.02 74.30 39.68
CA LEU A 300 -30.63 73.72 38.49
C LEU A 300 -30.48 74.58 37.23
N SER A 301 -29.74 74.05 36.27
CA SER A 301 -29.83 74.37 34.85
C SER A 301 -30.55 73.24 34.09
N LEU A 302 -30.87 73.44 32.80
CA LEU A 302 -31.45 72.38 31.97
C LEU A 302 -30.52 71.15 31.81
N SER A 303 -29.20 71.30 31.96
CA SER A 303 -28.26 70.16 31.89
C SER A 303 -28.22 69.33 33.17
N ASP A 304 -28.87 69.79 34.25
CA ASP A 304 -28.95 69.08 35.53
C ASP A 304 -30.04 67.99 35.56
N GLN A 305 -30.87 67.91 34.53
CA GLN A 305 -31.82 66.83 34.33
C GLN A 305 -31.11 65.46 34.23
N GLY A 306 -31.72 64.43 34.80
CA GLY A 306 -31.22 63.05 34.74
C GLY A 306 -31.46 62.22 35.99
N LYS A 307 -30.86 61.03 35.99
CA LYS A 307 -30.92 60.03 37.06
C LYS A 307 -29.64 60.01 37.90
N TYR A 308 -29.79 59.88 39.22
CA TYR A 308 -28.70 59.87 40.19
C TYR A 308 -28.73 58.59 41.06
N TRP A 309 -27.57 57.96 41.29
CA TRP A 309 -27.38 56.78 42.15
C TRP A 309 -25.96 56.74 42.76
N CYS A 310 -25.71 55.85 43.73
CA CYS A 310 -24.42 55.72 44.42
C CYS A 310 -24.02 54.26 44.74
N MET A 311 -22.76 54.04 45.12
CA MET A 311 -22.25 52.83 45.81
C MET A 311 -21.20 53.22 46.88
N ALA A 312 -20.71 52.26 47.67
CA ALA A 312 -19.73 52.50 48.73
C ALA A 312 -18.70 51.36 48.89
N TYR A 313 -17.57 51.62 49.57
CA TYR A 313 -16.48 50.66 49.80
C TYR A 313 -15.81 50.84 51.18
N ARG A 314 -15.22 49.77 51.73
CA ARG A 314 -14.53 49.68 53.04
C ARG A 314 -13.25 48.86 52.84
N GLY A 315 -12.07 49.43 53.11
CA GLY A 315 -10.79 48.76 52.85
C GLY A 315 -10.54 48.49 51.35
N GLU A 316 -9.64 47.56 51.04
CA GLU A 316 -9.30 47.21 49.64
C GLU A 316 -10.20 46.12 49.04
N THR A 317 -10.82 45.28 49.87
CA THR A 317 -11.54 44.06 49.46
C THR A 317 -13.07 44.18 49.45
N THR A 318 -13.63 45.10 50.25
CA THR A 318 -15.05 45.03 50.63
C THR A 318 -15.85 46.18 50.01
N SER A 319 -16.71 45.87 49.03
CA SER A 319 -17.53 46.85 48.29
C SER A 319 -19.02 46.55 48.40
N THR A 320 -19.85 47.58 48.53
CA THR A 320 -21.31 47.43 48.49
C THR A 320 -21.81 47.22 47.06
N ASP A 321 -23.03 46.72 47.00
CA ASP A 321 -23.91 46.75 45.83
C ASP A 321 -24.30 48.22 45.47
N VAL A 322 -24.93 48.45 44.30
CA VAL A 322 -25.34 49.81 43.85
C VAL A 322 -26.74 50.23 44.33
N SER A 323 -26.98 51.53 44.53
CA SER A 323 -28.29 52.05 44.96
C SER A 323 -29.35 52.05 43.85
N LYS A 324 -30.60 52.35 44.22
CA LYS A 324 -31.65 52.72 43.26
C LYS A 324 -31.42 54.13 42.70
N GLU A 325 -31.96 54.38 41.50
CA GLU A 325 -31.88 55.65 40.79
C GLU A 325 -32.98 56.64 41.21
N ILE A 326 -32.69 57.96 41.24
CA ILE A 326 -33.68 59.04 41.39
C ILE A 326 -33.60 60.03 40.23
N GLN A 327 -34.74 60.37 39.63
CA GLN A 327 -34.90 61.36 38.55
C GLN A 327 -35.00 62.80 39.08
N GLN A 328 -34.44 63.75 38.32
CA GLN A 328 -34.66 65.20 38.46
C GLN A 328 -34.91 65.84 37.09
N ASP A 329 -35.81 66.82 37.03
CA ASP A 329 -36.23 67.54 35.82
C ASP A 329 -36.29 69.06 36.09
N VAL A 330 -36.24 69.89 35.03
CA VAL A 330 -36.13 71.37 35.11
C VAL A 330 -36.87 72.03 33.92
N LEU A 331 -37.63 73.11 34.16
CA LEU A 331 -38.40 73.83 33.12
C LEU A 331 -38.04 75.33 32.98
N GLU A 332 -38.45 75.95 31.86
CA GLU A 332 -38.39 77.41 31.62
C GLU A 332 -39.65 78.16 32.11
N ILE A 333 -39.56 79.49 32.24
CA ILE A 333 -40.62 80.35 32.80
C ILE A 333 -41.58 80.82 31.68
N PRO A 334 -42.92 80.62 31.81
CA PRO A 334 -43.91 80.95 30.77
C PRO A 334 -44.23 82.47 30.63
N VAL A 335 -45.14 82.80 29.71
CA VAL A 335 -45.49 84.16 29.26
C VAL A 335 -47.02 84.28 29.07
N PRO A 336 -47.68 85.41 29.40
CA PRO A 336 -49.13 85.53 29.29
C PRO A 336 -49.65 85.83 27.88
N SER A 337 -50.93 85.56 27.63
CA SER A 337 -51.67 85.89 26.41
C SER A 337 -52.95 86.69 26.71
N VAL A 338 -53.36 87.55 25.77
CA VAL A 338 -54.63 88.30 25.81
C VAL A 338 -55.62 87.75 24.78
N GLN A 339 -56.89 87.61 25.16
CA GLN A 339 -57.95 86.97 24.37
C GLN A 339 -59.27 87.77 24.44
N GLN A 340 -60.16 87.63 23.45
CA GLN A 340 -61.54 88.13 23.49
C GLN A 340 -62.48 87.01 23.98
N ILE A 341 -63.45 87.35 24.83
CA ILE A 341 -64.43 86.41 25.41
C ILE A 341 -65.75 86.38 24.61
N THR A 342 -66.10 87.48 23.93
CA THR A 342 -67.33 87.55 23.12
C THR A 342 -67.17 86.84 21.77
N ASP A 343 -68.13 85.96 21.43
CA ASP A 343 -68.01 84.94 20.37
C ASP A 343 -67.79 85.48 18.95
N TRP A 344 -68.15 86.74 18.69
CA TRP A 344 -68.00 87.38 17.38
C TRP A 344 -66.90 88.45 17.39
N MET A 345 -65.97 88.35 16.43
CA MET A 345 -64.90 89.34 16.21
C MET A 345 -65.37 90.53 15.36
N ASP A 346 -66.36 90.33 14.49
CA ASP A 346 -66.97 91.44 13.74
C ASP A 346 -68.01 92.10 14.62
N VAL A 347 -67.59 93.18 15.29
CA VAL A 347 -68.47 93.97 16.14
C VAL A 347 -69.21 94.99 15.27
N PHE A 348 -70.51 94.84 15.14
CA PHE A 348 -71.40 95.80 14.48
C PHE A 348 -71.89 96.84 15.50
N PRO A 349 -72.46 97.99 15.07
CA PRO A 349 -72.78 99.08 15.98
C PRO A 349 -73.88 98.63 16.95
N THR A 350 -73.77 99.03 18.21
CA THR A 350 -74.62 98.62 19.35
C THR A 350 -74.36 97.22 19.95
N GLU A 351 -73.48 96.40 19.40
CA GLU A 351 -73.04 95.13 20.04
C GLU A 351 -72.11 95.38 21.27
N SER A 352 -71.81 94.34 22.06
CA SER A 352 -71.03 94.42 23.32
C SER A 352 -69.83 93.44 23.34
N VAL A 353 -68.78 93.73 24.12
CA VAL A 353 -67.45 93.09 24.00
C VAL A 353 -66.80 92.82 25.38
N LYS A 354 -66.02 91.73 25.52
CA LYS A 354 -65.24 91.41 26.73
C LYS A 354 -63.87 90.81 26.39
N LEU A 355 -62.83 91.07 27.20
CA LEU A 355 -61.45 90.60 27.03
C LEU A 355 -60.92 89.87 28.28
N SER A 356 -59.94 88.97 28.12
CA SER A 356 -59.29 88.21 29.20
C SER A 356 -57.76 88.10 29.02
N CYS A 357 -57.03 87.83 30.10
CA CYS A 357 -55.60 87.54 30.12
C CYS A 357 -55.30 86.27 30.92
N ASN A 358 -54.40 85.42 30.43
CA ASN A 358 -54.04 84.14 31.06
C ASN A 358 -52.54 83.78 30.89
N MET A 359 -52.04 82.92 31.77
CA MET A 359 -50.80 82.14 31.62
C MET A 359 -51.15 80.71 31.25
N SER A 360 -50.25 80.00 30.55
CA SER A 360 -50.39 78.54 30.42
C SER A 360 -49.92 77.81 31.69
N ASP A 361 -50.54 76.65 31.93
CA ASP A 361 -50.02 75.57 32.78
C ASP A 361 -49.82 75.83 34.28
N SER A 362 -50.39 76.90 34.85
CA SER A 362 -50.45 77.10 36.32
C SER A 362 -51.56 78.07 36.76
N SER A 363 -52.19 77.80 37.91
CA SER A 363 -53.35 78.52 38.47
C SER A 363 -53.02 79.78 39.28
N ASP A 364 -51.76 79.93 39.70
CA ASP A 364 -51.37 80.78 40.84
C ASP A 364 -50.67 82.07 40.38
N TRP A 365 -50.97 82.48 39.16
CA TRP A 365 -50.50 83.74 38.55
C TRP A 365 -51.50 84.88 38.77
N ILE A 366 -50.98 86.08 38.98
CA ILE A 366 -51.70 87.35 39.14
C ILE A 366 -51.29 88.32 38.03
N TYR A 367 -52.22 89.15 37.54
CA TYR A 367 -52.10 89.88 36.28
C TYR A 367 -52.16 91.41 36.40
N THR A 368 -51.56 92.10 35.44
CA THR A 368 -51.63 93.57 35.27
C THR A 368 -51.81 93.93 33.80
N TRP A 369 -52.72 94.86 33.48
CA TRP A 369 -53.15 95.21 32.12
C TRP A 369 -52.59 96.53 31.59
N TYR A 370 -52.32 96.58 30.28
CA TYR A 370 -51.81 97.73 29.56
C TYR A 370 -52.60 97.95 28.27
N LYS A 371 -52.96 99.19 27.93
CA LYS A 371 -53.45 99.61 26.61
C LYS A 371 -52.43 100.57 26.01
N ASP A 372 -51.97 100.28 24.80
CA ASP A 372 -51.02 101.13 24.06
C ASP A 372 -49.80 101.55 24.94
N GLU A 373 -49.18 100.55 25.60
CA GLU A 373 -48.07 100.64 26.57
C GLU A 373 -48.35 101.40 27.89
N LYS A 374 -49.59 101.78 28.19
CA LYS A 374 -49.97 102.42 29.46
C LYS A 374 -50.85 101.51 30.31
N GLU A 375 -50.59 101.45 31.62
CA GLU A 375 -51.40 100.65 32.54
C GLU A 375 -52.87 101.12 32.55
N VAL A 376 -53.81 100.17 32.49
CA VAL A 376 -55.24 100.46 32.38
C VAL A 376 -55.87 100.50 33.77
N GLN A 377 -56.79 101.45 33.98
CA GLN A 377 -57.65 101.51 35.16
C GLN A 377 -59.10 101.34 34.70
N ALA A 378 -59.71 100.19 35.01
CA ALA A 378 -60.99 99.73 34.48
C ALA A 378 -61.65 98.73 35.44
N PRO A 379 -62.94 98.35 35.26
CA PRO A 379 -63.54 97.26 36.03
C PRO A 379 -62.89 95.91 35.68
N PHE A 380 -62.01 95.45 36.58
CA PHE A 380 -61.34 94.15 36.53
C PHE A 380 -61.99 93.13 37.47
N ASP A 381 -61.67 91.84 37.29
CA ASP A 381 -61.92 90.80 38.30
C ASP A 381 -60.85 90.79 39.42
N SER A 382 -61.07 89.96 40.44
CA SER A 382 -60.21 89.88 41.64
C SER A 382 -58.81 89.30 41.44
N LYS A 383 -58.48 88.74 40.26
CA LYS A 383 -57.11 88.35 39.87
C LYS A 383 -56.50 89.32 38.84
N GLY A 384 -57.25 90.33 38.41
CA GLY A 384 -56.87 91.22 37.30
C GLY A 384 -56.97 90.54 35.93
N ALA A 385 -57.76 89.49 35.76
CA ALA A 385 -57.72 88.64 34.55
C ALA A 385 -58.74 89.00 33.45
N THR A 386 -59.72 89.87 33.70
CA THR A 386 -60.85 90.16 32.78
C THR A 386 -61.15 91.66 32.66
N LEU A 387 -61.58 92.11 31.48
CA LEU A 387 -61.94 93.50 31.13
C LEU A 387 -63.23 93.51 30.28
N THR A 388 -64.12 94.52 30.44
CA THR A 388 -65.46 94.54 29.80
C THR A 388 -65.81 95.89 29.15
N ILE A 389 -66.48 95.85 27.99
CA ILE A 389 -66.99 97.00 27.21
C ILE A 389 -68.48 96.76 26.89
N THR A 390 -69.38 97.58 27.41
CA THR A 390 -70.84 97.31 27.34
C THR A 390 -71.53 97.75 26.05
N SER A 391 -70.97 98.70 25.29
CA SER A 391 -71.51 99.11 24.00
C SER A 391 -70.38 99.58 23.09
N ALA A 392 -70.27 98.96 21.91
CA ALA A 392 -69.15 99.16 21.01
C ALA A 392 -69.23 100.49 20.25
N SER A 393 -68.07 101.14 20.13
CA SER A 393 -67.87 102.38 19.37
C SER A 393 -66.39 102.56 19.04
N ALA A 394 -66.08 103.39 18.03
CA ALA A 394 -64.71 103.59 17.54
C ALA A 394 -63.70 104.06 18.61
N ALA A 395 -64.14 104.66 19.72
CA ALA A 395 -63.25 105.08 20.82
C ALA A 395 -62.61 103.91 21.60
N HIS A 396 -63.13 102.68 21.45
CA HIS A 396 -62.62 101.50 22.15
C HIS A 396 -61.48 100.77 21.41
N GLU A 397 -61.24 101.11 20.14
CA GLU A 397 -60.15 100.62 19.29
C GLU A 397 -58.75 100.94 19.89
N GLY A 398 -57.75 100.10 19.61
CA GLY A 398 -56.40 100.13 20.20
C GLY A 398 -55.92 98.74 20.65
N GLN A 399 -54.68 98.63 21.17
CA GLN A 399 -54.05 97.34 21.52
C GLN A 399 -53.92 97.13 23.05
N TYR A 400 -54.32 95.95 23.53
CA TYR A 400 -54.32 95.56 24.95
C TYR A 400 -53.33 94.40 25.23
N LYS A 401 -52.51 94.52 26.27
CA LYS A 401 -51.44 93.59 26.72
C LYS A 401 -51.53 93.32 28.23
N CYS A 402 -50.84 92.31 28.73
CA CYS A 402 -50.73 92.03 30.16
C CYS A 402 -49.38 91.40 30.58
N LYS A 403 -49.13 91.32 31.90
CA LYS A 403 -47.95 90.67 32.52
C LYS A 403 -48.40 89.76 33.68
N GLY A 404 -47.68 88.67 33.96
CA GLY A 404 -47.95 87.72 35.04
C GLY A 404 -46.86 87.64 36.11
N HIS A 405 -47.28 87.43 37.36
CA HIS A 405 -46.42 87.14 38.52
C HIS A 405 -46.92 85.88 39.26
N LEU A 406 -46.03 84.94 39.61
CA LEU A 406 -46.38 83.68 40.27
C LEU A 406 -46.32 83.86 41.80
N ASN A 407 -47.37 83.46 42.52
CA ASN A 407 -47.50 83.75 43.95
C ASN A 407 -46.39 83.09 44.82
N GLU A 408 -45.94 83.82 45.84
CA GLU A 408 -44.97 83.41 46.89
C GLU A 408 -43.58 82.87 46.45
N ARG A 409 -43.33 82.62 45.15
CA ARG A 409 -42.00 82.29 44.60
C ARG A 409 -41.39 83.52 43.91
N SER A 410 -40.06 83.61 43.87
CA SER A 410 -39.32 84.68 43.19
C SER A 410 -39.27 84.49 41.66
N VAL A 411 -40.43 84.28 41.03
CA VAL A 411 -40.61 83.95 39.61
C VAL A 411 -41.60 84.95 38.99
N SER A 412 -41.30 85.49 37.81
CA SER A 412 -42.14 86.51 37.15
C SER A 412 -41.95 86.51 35.64
N SER A 413 -43.02 86.80 34.89
CA SER A 413 -42.99 86.75 33.42
C SER A 413 -42.47 88.05 32.80
N ARG A 414 -42.11 87.98 31.51
CA ARG A 414 -42.10 89.14 30.59
C ARG A 414 -43.54 89.53 30.20
N LEU A 415 -43.70 90.69 29.56
CA LEU A 415 -44.98 91.12 28.97
C LEU A 415 -45.46 90.13 27.90
N GLY A 416 -46.79 89.97 27.82
CA GLY A 416 -47.48 89.09 26.88
C GLY A 416 -47.76 89.71 25.51
N SER A 417 -48.34 88.90 24.63
CA SER A 417 -48.82 89.33 23.31
C SER A 417 -50.03 90.29 23.41
N GLY A 418 -50.15 91.18 22.43
CA GLY A 418 -51.18 92.24 22.43
C GLY A 418 -52.31 92.01 21.44
N LEU A 419 -53.56 92.20 21.88
CA LEU A 419 -54.78 92.03 21.10
C LEU A 419 -55.38 93.39 20.71
N SER A 420 -55.89 93.52 19.47
CA SER A 420 -56.51 94.76 18.96
C SER A 420 -57.99 94.59 18.63
N LEU A 421 -58.81 95.61 18.87
CA LEU A 421 -60.28 95.61 18.72
C LEU A 421 -60.76 96.57 17.60
N LYS A 422 -61.83 96.21 16.86
CA LYS A 422 -62.35 96.95 15.68
C LYS A 422 -63.89 96.85 15.56
N VAL A 423 -64.54 97.78 14.83
CA VAL A 423 -66.01 97.88 14.63
C VAL A 423 -66.37 98.07 13.12
N TYR A 424 -67.59 97.68 12.68
CA TYR A 424 -68.06 97.64 11.26
C TYR A 424 -69.46 98.25 11.00
N ASP A 425 -69.86 98.45 9.71
CA ASP A 425 -70.99 99.33 9.31
C ASP A 425 -72.19 98.72 8.50
N LYS A 426 -72.18 97.46 8.03
CA LYS A 426 -73.19 96.95 7.03
C LYS A 426 -73.76 95.54 7.29
N LYS A 427 -74.89 95.21 6.62
CA LYS A 427 -75.57 93.88 6.66
C LYS A 427 -75.02 92.85 5.64
N PRO A 428 -75.20 91.52 5.88
CA PRO A 428 -74.66 90.41 5.04
C PRO A 428 -75.68 89.60 4.19
N GLU A 429 -75.16 88.75 3.29
CA GLU A 429 -75.87 87.88 2.31
C GLU A 429 -75.49 86.38 2.46
N VAL A 430 -76.25 85.45 1.84
CA VAL A 430 -76.02 83.99 1.92
C VAL A 430 -75.83 83.29 0.56
N ILE A 431 -75.17 82.13 0.56
CA ILE A 431 -74.82 81.29 -0.60
C ILE A 431 -75.22 79.83 -0.33
N LEU A 432 -75.78 79.13 -1.33
CA LEU A 432 -76.11 77.70 -1.27
C LEU A 432 -75.09 76.86 -2.06
N THR A 433 -74.71 75.69 -1.53
CA THR A 433 -73.86 74.68 -2.19
C THR A 433 -74.40 73.25 -1.97
N GLN A 434 -73.92 72.28 -2.76
CA GLN A 434 -74.18 70.84 -2.62
C GLN A 434 -72.86 70.09 -2.47
N ASP A 435 -72.78 69.13 -1.55
CA ASP A 435 -71.60 68.27 -1.37
C ASP A 435 -72.03 66.80 -1.22
N PRO A 436 -71.67 65.87 -2.13
CA PRO A 436 -70.83 66.06 -3.31
C PRO A 436 -71.54 66.71 -4.51
N GLU A 437 -70.78 67.41 -5.33
CA GLU A 437 -71.17 67.94 -6.65
C GLU A 437 -71.14 66.83 -7.73
N TYR A 438 -71.89 65.75 -7.52
CA TYR A 438 -72.02 64.67 -8.52
C TYR A 438 -73.29 64.87 -9.36
N ASN A 439 -73.16 64.82 -10.69
CA ASN A 439 -74.28 64.98 -11.63
C ASN A 439 -75.35 63.88 -11.52
N VAL A 440 -74.97 62.70 -11.01
CA VAL A 440 -75.86 61.54 -10.76
C VAL A 440 -75.34 60.82 -9.51
N MET A 441 -76.24 60.58 -8.56
CA MET A 441 -76.00 59.76 -7.36
C MET A 441 -76.49 58.31 -7.56
N PHE A 442 -75.93 57.37 -6.80
CA PHE A 442 -76.41 55.99 -6.70
C PHE A 442 -77.13 55.74 -5.36
N PRO A 443 -78.15 54.85 -5.28
CA PRO A 443 -78.83 54.52 -4.03
C PRO A 443 -77.88 54.16 -2.88
N GLY A 444 -78.09 54.79 -1.73
CA GLY A 444 -77.25 54.62 -0.54
C GLY A 444 -75.96 55.45 -0.52
N GLU A 445 -75.68 56.27 -1.55
CA GLU A 445 -74.75 57.40 -1.39
C GLU A 445 -75.38 58.49 -0.51
N SER A 446 -74.56 59.41 0.03
CA SER A 446 -75.02 60.56 0.82
C SER A 446 -74.70 61.89 0.14
N VAL A 447 -75.50 62.91 0.44
CA VAL A 447 -75.31 64.29 -0.03
C VAL A 447 -75.75 65.27 1.06
N SER A 448 -75.13 66.44 1.15
CA SER A 448 -75.57 67.53 2.01
C SER A 448 -75.58 68.83 1.23
N PHE A 449 -76.71 69.53 1.28
CA PHE A 449 -76.73 70.94 0.93
C PHE A 449 -76.13 71.75 2.09
N SER A 450 -75.46 72.85 1.80
CA SER A 450 -74.87 73.75 2.80
C SER A 450 -75.19 75.21 2.49
N CYS A 451 -75.58 75.98 3.50
CA CYS A 451 -75.89 77.39 3.41
C CYS A 451 -74.80 78.19 4.14
N HIS A 452 -74.22 79.18 3.47
CA HIS A 452 -73.01 79.88 3.92
C HIS A 452 -73.21 81.39 3.93
N ILE A 453 -72.60 82.06 4.91
CA ILE A 453 -72.61 83.51 5.10
C ILE A 453 -71.21 83.99 5.50
N ASN A 454 -70.76 85.10 4.93
CA ASN A 454 -69.38 85.58 5.04
C ASN A 454 -69.21 86.67 6.13
N VAL A 455 -69.75 86.44 7.33
CA VAL A 455 -69.47 87.21 8.56
C VAL A 455 -69.43 86.28 9.77
N SER A 456 -68.94 86.76 10.91
CA SER A 456 -68.88 86.05 12.20
C SER A 456 -70.16 85.30 12.62
N ILE A 457 -69.96 84.30 13.48
CA ILE A 457 -70.93 83.27 13.91
C ILE A 457 -72.19 83.80 14.65
N GLY A 458 -73.06 82.87 15.04
CA GLY A 458 -74.31 83.13 15.78
C GLY A 458 -75.60 82.97 14.96
N TRP A 459 -75.50 82.54 13.70
CA TRP A 459 -76.64 82.46 12.76
C TRP A 459 -77.43 81.15 12.86
N GLU A 460 -78.76 81.25 12.91
CA GLU A 460 -79.73 80.18 12.66
C GLU A 460 -80.25 80.29 11.23
N TYR A 461 -80.46 79.16 10.54
CA TYR A 461 -80.73 79.09 9.10
C TYR A 461 -82.12 78.52 8.82
N LEU A 462 -82.67 78.81 7.64
CA LEU A 462 -83.98 78.35 7.18
C LEU A 462 -83.82 77.70 5.79
N TRP A 463 -84.62 76.66 5.51
CA TRP A 463 -84.42 75.75 4.37
C TRP A 463 -85.71 75.42 3.63
N TYR A 464 -85.61 75.14 2.32
CA TYR A 464 -86.74 74.80 1.46
C TYR A 464 -86.39 73.69 0.45
N GLN A 465 -87.37 72.83 0.11
CA GLN A 465 -87.35 71.92 -1.04
C GLN A 465 -88.59 72.14 -1.90
N ASP A 466 -88.39 72.37 -3.20
CA ASP A 466 -89.43 72.60 -4.21
C ASP A 466 -90.45 73.68 -3.78
N GLY A 467 -89.96 74.69 -3.05
CA GLY A 467 -90.74 75.80 -2.47
C GLY A 467 -91.33 75.53 -1.07
N ASN A 468 -91.34 74.28 -0.60
CA ASN A 468 -91.89 73.91 0.71
C ASN A 468 -90.83 74.07 1.81
N PRO A 469 -91.15 74.63 2.99
CA PRO A 469 -90.20 74.78 4.08
C PRO A 469 -89.82 73.43 4.69
N LEU A 470 -88.52 73.25 4.95
CA LEU A 470 -87.94 72.06 5.58
C LEU A 470 -87.74 72.30 7.07
N THR A 471 -87.89 71.26 7.88
CA THR A 471 -87.70 71.32 9.34
C THR A 471 -86.21 71.22 9.72
N ALA A 472 -85.40 72.16 9.22
CA ALA A 472 -83.96 72.24 9.46
C ALA A 472 -83.56 73.68 9.83
N SER A 473 -82.84 73.83 10.95
CA SER A 473 -82.38 75.12 11.49
C SER A 473 -80.86 75.36 11.42
N GLY A 474 -80.09 74.30 11.12
CA GLY A 474 -78.63 74.36 10.99
C GLY A 474 -78.19 74.80 9.60
N ASN A 475 -76.91 75.18 9.45
CA ASN A 475 -76.34 75.65 8.18
C ASN A 475 -76.15 74.57 7.10
N LYS A 476 -76.68 73.35 7.31
CA LYS A 476 -76.64 72.23 6.37
C LYS A 476 -77.94 71.44 6.39
N TYR A 477 -78.31 70.91 5.23
CA TYR A 477 -79.39 69.93 5.06
C TYR A 477 -78.82 68.61 4.55
N PRO A 478 -78.48 67.65 5.43
CA PRO A 478 -77.88 66.37 5.06
C PRO A 478 -78.93 65.30 4.72
N ILE A 479 -78.65 64.54 3.67
CA ILE A 479 -79.41 63.38 3.20
C ILE A 479 -78.45 62.17 3.31
N SER A 480 -78.63 61.37 4.36
CA SER A 480 -77.69 60.31 4.76
C SER A 480 -77.72 59.06 3.88
N SER A 481 -78.81 58.83 3.15
CA SER A 481 -78.96 57.76 2.15
C SER A 481 -79.91 58.26 1.07
N VAL A 482 -79.35 58.69 -0.06
CA VAL A 482 -80.10 59.17 -1.22
C VAL A 482 -80.92 58.03 -1.82
N GLY A 483 -82.22 58.27 -1.97
CA GLY A 483 -83.15 57.50 -2.80
C GLY A 483 -83.86 58.40 -3.82
N THR A 484 -84.69 57.81 -4.68
CA THR A 484 -85.43 58.55 -5.71
C THR A 484 -86.42 59.58 -5.15
N THR A 485 -86.83 59.45 -3.90
CA THR A 485 -87.66 60.43 -3.18
C THR A 485 -86.92 61.71 -2.75
N ASN A 486 -85.59 61.76 -2.88
CA ASN A 486 -84.79 62.94 -2.58
C ASN A 486 -84.56 63.87 -3.79
N MET A 487 -85.08 63.50 -4.97
CA MET A 487 -84.98 64.33 -6.17
C MET A 487 -85.88 65.57 -6.04
N GLY A 488 -85.35 66.75 -6.36
CA GLY A 488 -86.00 68.06 -6.13
C GLY A 488 -85.01 69.21 -6.19
N SER A 489 -85.47 70.45 -5.97
CA SER A 489 -84.65 71.69 -5.94
C SER A 489 -84.65 72.38 -4.56
N TYR A 490 -83.52 72.90 -4.08
CA TYR A 490 -83.32 73.35 -2.68
C TYR A 490 -82.94 74.86 -2.53
N LYS A 491 -83.33 75.54 -1.42
CA LYS A 491 -83.02 76.98 -1.11
C LYS A 491 -82.79 77.27 0.40
N CYS A 492 -82.18 78.41 0.77
CA CYS A 492 -81.96 78.82 2.18
C CYS A 492 -81.85 80.35 2.50
N GLU A 493 -81.99 80.73 3.79
CA GLU A 493 -81.72 82.09 4.39
C GLU A 493 -81.29 82.01 5.89
N ALA A 494 -81.00 83.12 6.61
CA ALA A 494 -80.53 83.10 8.01
C ALA A 494 -80.84 84.35 8.92
N LYS A 495 -80.63 84.21 10.24
CA LYS A 495 -80.84 85.25 11.32
C LYS A 495 -79.88 85.11 12.54
N ARG A 496 -79.52 86.18 13.26
CA ARG A 496 -78.82 86.14 14.57
C ARG A 496 -79.34 87.15 15.62
N GLY A 497 -79.05 86.93 16.91
CA GLY A 497 -79.42 87.81 18.04
C GLY A 497 -80.52 87.25 18.94
N SER A 498 -80.53 87.59 20.24
CA SER A 498 -81.47 87.06 21.24
C SER A 498 -82.56 88.05 21.68
N GLU A 499 -82.20 89.32 21.91
CA GLU A 499 -83.15 90.37 22.32
C GLU A 499 -83.68 91.20 21.13
N GLN A 500 -82.92 91.23 20.02
CA GLN A 500 -83.35 91.76 18.73
C GLN A 500 -82.83 90.87 17.59
N ASN A 501 -83.71 90.43 16.70
CA ASN A 501 -83.36 89.53 15.60
C ASN A 501 -82.84 90.30 14.38
N PHE A 502 -81.66 89.92 13.89
CA PHE A 502 -80.98 90.51 12.73
C PHE A 502 -80.94 89.49 11.58
N LEU A 503 -81.66 89.77 10.48
CA LEU A 503 -81.88 88.88 9.31
C LEU A 503 -80.99 89.18 8.10
N THR A 504 -80.79 88.15 7.25
CA THR A 504 -79.99 88.17 6.00
C THR A 504 -80.86 88.30 4.72
N ILE A 505 -80.27 87.98 3.56
CA ILE A 505 -80.92 87.79 2.25
C ILE A 505 -80.96 86.28 1.89
N VAL A 506 -81.75 85.87 0.89
CA VAL A 506 -82.08 84.47 0.47
C VAL A 506 -81.20 83.97 -0.69
N SER A 507 -80.99 82.65 -0.81
CA SER A 507 -80.16 81.97 -1.82
C SER A 507 -80.82 81.71 -3.20
N GLN A 508 -79.98 81.32 -4.18
CA GLN A 508 -80.34 80.60 -5.41
C GLN A 508 -80.57 79.08 -5.13
N ASP A 509 -80.97 78.30 -6.14
CA ASP A 509 -81.27 76.85 -6.02
C ASP A 509 -80.38 75.85 -6.77
N ILE A 510 -80.38 74.60 -6.28
CA ILE A 510 -79.63 73.43 -6.79
C ILE A 510 -80.54 72.19 -6.81
N ARG A 511 -80.39 71.31 -7.82
CA ARG A 511 -81.23 70.13 -8.11
C ARG A 511 -80.47 68.79 -8.02
N LEU A 512 -81.13 67.74 -7.52
CA LEU A 512 -80.57 66.39 -7.30
C LEU A 512 -81.14 65.29 -8.23
N GLU A 513 -80.31 64.36 -8.71
CA GLU A 513 -80.65 63.25 -9.64
C GLU A 513 -80.02 61.89 -9.20
N VAL A 514 -80.69 60.76 -9.47
CA VAL A 514 -80.35 59.42 -8.90
C VAL A 514 -80.50 58.28 -9.93
N THR A 515 -79.70 57.21 -9.86
CA THR A 515 -79.76 56.03 -10.78
C THR A 515 -79.35 54.71 -10.11
N GLU A 516 -80.05 53.61 -10.39
CA GLU A 516 -79.93 52.34 -9.63
C GLU A 516 -78.77 51.40 -10.00
N ASN A 517 -78.28 51.42 -11.25
CA ASN A 517 -77.32 50.41 -11.73
C ASN A 517 -75.89 50.65 -11.22
N LYS A 518 -75.31 49.64 -10.54
CA LYS A 518 -73.93 49.67 -10.06
C LYS A 518 -72.90 49.62 -11.23
N PRO A 519 -71.96 50.56 -11.33
CA PRO A 519 -70.96 50.57 -12.41
C PRO A 519 -69.77 49.63 -12.19
N LYS A 520 -69.10 49.30 -13.31
CA LYS A 520 -67.89 48.46 -13.40
C LYS A 520 -66.82 49.18 -14.25
N PRO A 521 -65.54 49.22 -13.85
CA PRO A 521 -64.49 49.89 -14.60
C PRO A 521 -64.00 49.05 -15.79
N SER A 522 -63.61 49.74 -16.85
CA SER A 522 -62.92 49.17 -18.02
C SER A 522 -61.41 49.45 -17.93
N MET A 523 -60.59 48.47 -18.31
CA MET A 523 -59.13 48.54 -18.17
C MET A 523 -58.41 48.12 -19.45
N THR A 524 -57.39 48.88 -19.84
CA THR A 524 -56.55 48.66 -21.02
C THR A 524 -55.07 48.65 -20.66
N GLN A 525 -54.24 48.02 -21.49
CA GLN A 525 -52.79 47.91 -21.35
C GLN A 525 -52.11 48.26 -22.67
N GLN A 526 -50.99 48.98 -22.62
CA GLN A 526 -50.13 49.27 -23.77
C GLN A 526 -48.64 49.11 -23.39
N PRO A 527 -47.82 48.37 -24.17
CA PRO A 527 -48.21 47.55 -25.32
C PRO A 527 -49.14 46.38 -24.93
N ALA A 528 -49.99 45.98 -25.87
CA ALA A 528 -51.05 44.98 -25.65
C ALA A 528 -50.51 43.53 -25.77
N VAL A 529 -49.52 43.20 -24.96
CA VAL A 529 -48.79 41.92 -24.95
C VAL A 529 -48.56 41.43 -23.52
N ASP A 530 -48.61 40.11 -23.33
CA ASP A 530 -48.42 39.52 -22.00
C ASP A 530 -46.95 39.50 -21.52
N MET A 531 -45.98 39.76 -22.41
CA MET A 531 -44.55 39.82 -22.10
C MET A 531 -43.87 41.10 -22.59
N VAL A 532 -43.04 41.69 -21.73
CA VAL A 532 -42.11 42.78 -22.04
C VAL A 532 -40.73 42.49 -21.46
N TYR A 533 -39.72 43.21 -21.93
CA TYR A 533 -38.34 43.08 -21.44
C TYR A 533 -37.95 44.20 -20.46
N THR A 534 -36.89 43.97 -19.69
CA THR A 534 -36.31 44.97 -18.77
C THR A 534 -35.92 46.25 -19.49
N GLY A 535 -36.24 47.42 -18.93
CA GLY A 535 -36.03 48.72 -19.57
C GLY A 535 -37.17 49.18 -20.49
N GLU A 536 -38.18 48.34 -20.77
CA GLU A 536 -39.36 48.76 -21.52
C GLU A 536 -40.42 49.42 -20.62
N SER A 537 -41.19 50.36 -21.19
CA SER A 537 -42.30 51.00 -20.49
C SER A 537 -43.63 50.30 -20.76
N VAL A 538 -44.46 50.13 -19.71
CA VAL A 538 -45.83 49.60 -19.80
C VAL A 538 -46.79 50.58 -19.14
N SER A 539 -47.89 50.90 -19.80
CA SER A 539 -48.99 51.67 -19.23
C SER A 539 -50.26 50.83 -19.12
N PHE A 540 -50.94 50.97 -17.99
CA PHE A 540 -52.31 50.54 -17.77
C PHE A 540 -53.20 51.78 -17.60
N ASN A 541 -54.43 51.72 -18.08
CA ASN A 541 -55.42 52.78 -17.93
C ASN A 541 -56.77 52.21 -17.54
N CYS A 542 -57.49 52.86 -16.63
CA CYS A 542 -58.72 52.39 -16.00
C CYS A 542 -59.77 53.52 -15.97
N LYS A 543 -61.01 53.25 -16.38
CA LYS A 543 -62.09 54.26 -16.43
C LYS A 543 -63.49 53.74 -16.13
N VAL A 544 -64.31 54.61 -15.54
CA VAL A 544 -65.77 54.46 -15.35
C VAL A 544 -66.46 55.65 -16.01
N ASP A 545 -67.40 55.40 -16.92
CA ASP A 545 -67.98 56.42 -17.79
C ASP A 545 -69.31 57.02 -17.28
N SER A 546 -69.87 56.53 -16.16
CA SER A 546 -71.26 56.83 -15.75
C SER A 546 -71.45 58.04 -14.83
N SER A 547 -70.40 58.56 -14.19
CA SER A 547 -70.47 59.74 -13.29
C SER A 547 -69.04 60.24 -12.97
N SER A 548 -68.92 61.35 -12.25
CA SER A 548 -67.64 61.96 -11.82
C SER A 548 -67.12 61.42 -10.47
N GLY A 549 -65.97 61.92 -10.00
CA GLY A 549 -65.48 61.67 -8.63
C GLY A 549 -64.86 60.30 -8.36
N TRP A 550 -64.47 59.54 -9.40
CA TRP A 550 -63.87 58.20 -9.23
C TRP A 550 -62.37 58.25 -8.96
N VAL A 551 -61.94 57.57 -7.89
CA VAL A 551 -60.54 57.30 -7.54
C VAL A 551 -60.24 55.83 -7.85
N TYR A 552 -59.16 55.55 -8.59
CA TYR A 552 -58.91 54.24 -9.20
C TYR A 552 -57.82 53.46 -8.46
N TYR A 553 -58.24 52.47 -7.69
CA TYR A 553 -57.36 51.61 -6.90
C TYR A 553 -56.88 50.45 -7.76
N TRP A 554 -55.57 50.36 -7.93
CA TRP A 554 -54.92 49.28 -8.67
C TRP A 554 -54.59 48.11 -7.75
N TYR A 555 -54.72 46.90 -8.29
CA TYR A 555 -54.40 45.66 -7.61
C TYR A 555 -53.40 44.86 -8.44
N LYS A 556 -52.43 44.24 -7.77
CA LYS A 556 -51.47 43.30 -8.33
C LYS A 556 -51.54 41.98 -7.58
N ASN A 557 -51.80 40.86 -8.27
CA ASN A 557 -52.00 39.54 -7.66
C ASN A 557 -53.04 39.57 -6.51
N GLY A 558 -54.10 40.36 -6.66
CA GLY A 558 -55.10 40.62 -5.60
C GLY A 558 -54.66 41.56 -4.47
N THR A 559 -53.38 41.92 -4.35
CA THR A 559 -52.89 42.88 -3.35
C THR A 559 -53.06 44.32 -3.84
N PRO A 560 -53.50 45.28 -3.00
CA PRO A 560 -53.65 46.68 -3.41
C PRO A 560 -52.29 47.35 -3.58
N LEU A 561 -52.13 48.10 -4.67
CA LEU A 561 -50.99 48.99 -4.90
C LEU A 561 -51.23 50.37 -4.26
N PRO A 562 -50.17 51.11 -3.88
CA PRO A 562 -50.28 52.47 -3.36
C PRO A 562 -50.51 53.49 -4.50
N ILE A 563 -51.44 53.19 -5.41
CA ILE A 563 -51.68 53.92 -6.67
C ILE A 563 -53.19 54.10 -6.82
N ASN A 564 -53.61 55.36 -6.92
CA ASN A 564 -55.01 55.80 -6.88
C ASN A 564 -55.45 56.57 -8.14
N THR A 565 -54.60 56.64 -9.16
CA THR A 565 -54.74 57.40 -10.41
C THR A 565 -55.40 56.60 -11.52
N GLY A 566 -56.11 57.27 -12.44
CA GLY A 566 -56.78 56.61 -13.59
C GLY A 566 -55.83 55.88 -14.55
N SER A 567 -54.55 56.26 -14.57
CA SER A 567 -53.48 55.53 -15.25
C SER A 567 -52.41 55.06 -14.25
N PHE A 568 -51.76 53.95 -14.58
CA PHE A 568 -50.61 53.39 -13.88
C PHE A 568 -49.52 53.10 -14.90
N ILE A 569 -48.32 53.66 -14.72
CA ILE A 569 -47.19 53.52 -15.65
C ILE A 569 -46.01 52.88 -14.93
N ILE A 570 -45.46 51.85 -15.55
CA ILE A 570 -44.17 51.25 -15.24
C ILE A 570 -43.21 51.83 -16.30
N SER A 571 -42.41 52.83 -15.95
CA SER A 571 -41.51 53.50 -16.92
C SER A 571 -40.30 52.63 -17.30
N ASP A 572 -39.79 51.87 -16.34
CA ASP A 572 -38.72 50.89 -16.49
C ASP A 572 -39.22 49.58 -15.87
N ALA A 573 -39.47 48.58 -16.71
CA ALA A 573 -39.95 47.28 -16.26
C ALA A 573 -38.83 46.46 -15.62
N SER A 574 -39.10 45.91 -14.44
CA SER A 574 -38.23 44.93 -13.76
C SER A 574 -38.95 43.60 -13.57
N LEU A 575 -38.21 42.51 -13.32
CA LEU A 575 -38.78 41.19 -13.01
C LEU A 575 -39.87 41.26 -11.91
N SER A 576 -39.68 42.16 -10.93
CA SER A 576 -40.60 42.39 -9.81
C SER A 576 -41.98 42.94 -10.23
N ASN A 577 -42.11 43.49 -11.43
CA ASN A 577 -43.37 44.00 -11.97
C ASN A 577 -44.27 42.89 -12.54
N SER A 578 -43.80 41.65 -12.68
CA SER A 578 -44.62 40.53 -13.17
C SER A 578 -45.80 40.20 -12.24
N GLY A 579 -47.00 40.00 -12.78
CA GLY A 579 -48.21 39.63 -12.04
C GLY A 579 -49.52 39.81 -12.80
N THR A 580 -50.64 39.46 -12.17
CA THR A 580 -51.99 39.84 -12.64
C THR A 580 -52.34 41.23 -12.14
N TYR A 581 -52.92 42.05 -13.00
CA TYR A 581 -53.33 43.42 -12.71
C TYR A 581 -54.85 43.57 -12.91
N ASN A 582 -55.52 44.26 -11.98
CA ASN A 582 -56.90 44.71 -12.14
C ASN A 582 -57.11 46.06 -11.42
N CYS A 583 -58.23 46.74 -11.67
CA CYS A 583 -58.57 48.00 -11.00
C CYS A 583 -60.01 48.02 -10.49
N MET A 584 -60.25 48.77 -9.40
CA MET A 584 -61.58 49.10 -8.87
C MET A 584 -61.65 50.60 -8.63
N ALA A 585 -62.77 51.22 -8.98
CA ALA A 585 -63.01 52.63 -8.67
C ALA A 585 -63.81 52.79 -7.37
N ILE A 586 -63.51 53.84 -6.62
CA ILE A 586 -64.23 54.24 -5.41
C ILE A 586 -64.48 55.75 -5.48
N ARG A 587 -65.68 56.19 -5.15
CA ARG A 587 -66.03 57.62 -5.10
C ARG A 587 -65.21 58.35 -4.03
N ASP A 588 -64.63 59.49 -4.40
CA ASP A 588 -63.73 60.27 -3.57
C ASP A 588 -64.38 60.73 -2.25
N LYS A 589 -65.64 61.15 -2.29
CA LYS A 589 -66.40 61.64 -1.13
C LYS A 589 -67.27 60.56 -0.48
N THR A 590 -68.18 59.93 -1.23
CA THR A 590 -69.19 58.99 -0.69
C THR A 590 -68.64 57.60 -0.35
N LYS A 591 -67.43 57.26 -0.80
CA LYS A 591 -66.77 55.94 -0.65
C LYS A 591 -67.53 54.76 -1.29
N TYR A 592 -68.54 55.03 -2.12
CA TYR A 592 -69.24 54.03 -2.92
C TYR A 592 -68.25 53.35 -3.89
N LYS A 593 -68.23 52.00 -3.89
CA LYS A 593 -67.27 51.18 -4.64
C LYS A 593 -67.91 50.57 -5.88
N THR A 594 -67.18 50.52 -6.98
CA THR A 594 -67.58 49.76 -8.18
C THR A 594 -67.43 48.25 -7.97
N GLU A 595 -67.56 47.48 -9.05
CA GLU A 595 -66.89 46.18 -9.15
C GLU A 595 -65.40 46.34 -9.53
N HIS A 596 -64.65 45.24 -9.55
CA HIS A 596 -63.33 45.19 -10.18
C HIS A 596 -63.44 45.05 -11.72
N SER A 597 -62.42 45.51 -12.44
CA SER A 597 -62.24 45.29 -13.88
C SER A 597 -61.98 43.81 -14.19
N VAL A 598 -62.02 43.47 -15.48
CA VAL A 598 -61.39 42.23 -15.97
C VAL A 598 -59.87 42.33 -15.77
N GLU A 599 -59.21 41.23 -15.44
CA GLU A 599 -57.77 41.19 -15.17
C GLU A 599 -56.91 41.23 -16.46
N ARG A 600 -55.65 41.59 -16.32
CA ARG A 600 -54.59 41.46 -17.34
C ARG A 600 -53.36 40.80 -16.73
N ILE A 601 -52.55 40.13 -17.55
CA ILE A 601 -51.32 39.46 -17.11
C ILE A 601 -50.13 40.22 -17.68
N LEU A 602 -49.18 40.59 -16.83
CA LEU A 602 -47.90 41.14 -17.24
C LEU A 602 -46.78 40.20 -16.78
N ARG A 603 -45.89 39.84 -17.70
CA ARG A 603 -44.62 39.16 -17.45
C ARG A 603 -43.48 40.07 -17.88
N VAL A 604 -42.47 40.19 -17.03
CA VAL A 604 -41.24 40.92 -17.35
C VAL A 604 -40.07 39.96 -17.30
N SER A 605 -39.28 39.95 -18.37
CA SER A 605 -38.06 39.14 -18.52
C SER A 605 -36.85 40.04 -18.72
N GLU A 606 -35.64 39.60 -18.37
CA GLU A 606 -34.42 40.29 -18.83
C GLU A 606 -34.30 40.21 -20.36
N ILE A 607 -33.72 41.23 -21.01
CA ILE A 607 -33.44 41.18 -22.46
C ILE A 607 -32.51 39.98 -22.73
N PRO A 608 -32.94 38.95 -23.50
CA PRO A 608 -32.11 37.78 -23.74
C PRO A 608 -30.88 38.16 -24.55
N VAL A 609 -29.73 37.60 -24.16
CA VAL A 609 -28.47 37.78 -24.88
C VAL A 609 -28.43 36.74 -26.00
N PRO A 610 -28.16 37.11 -27.26
CA PRO A 610 -28.00 36.14 -28.32
C PRO A 610 -26.75 35.28 -28.10
N SER A 611 -26.88 33.97 -28.30
CA SER A 611 -25.74 33.07 -28.42
C SER A 611 -25.46 32.78 -29.89
N VAL A 612 -24.21 32.96 -30.31
CA VAL A 612 -23.73 32.30 -31.54
C VAL A 612 -23.56 30.82 -31.21
N GLN A 613 -24.37 29.98 -31.86
CA GLN A 613 -24.32 28.53 -31.75
C GLN A 613 -23.95 27.94 -33.11
N GLN A 614 -23.18 26.85 -33.12
CA GLN A 614 -22.88 26.15 -34.36
C GLN A 614 -24.03 25.21 -34.72
N ILE A 615 -24.50 25.23 -35.98
CA ILE A 615 -25.54 24.29 -36.48
C ILE A 615 -24.89 22.98 -36.95
N THR A 616 -23.60 23.01 -37.26
CA THR A 616 -22.78 21.86 -37.65
C THR A 616 -22.09 21.29 -36.42
N ASP A 617 -22.13 19.96 -36.23
CA ASP A 617 -21.73 19.29 -34.97
C ASP A 617 -20.21 19.29 -34.68
N TRP A 618 -19.39 19.99 -35.47
CA TRP A 618 -17.93 19.89 -35.47
C TRP A 618 -17.22 21.24 -35.45
N MET A 619 -16.45 21.52 -34.41
CA MET A 619 -15.75 22.82 -34.25
C MET A 619 -14.51 22.97 -35.15
N ASP A 620 -13.91 21.87 -35.62
CA ASP A 620 -12.81 21.91 -36.59
C ASP A 620 -13.35 22.02 -38.03
N VAL A 621 -12.95 23.07 -38.77
CA VAL A 621 -13.38 23.32 -40.16
C VAL A 621 -12.23 23.19 -41.15
N PHE A 622 -12.44 22.45 -42.23
CA PHE A 622 -11.41 22.18 -43.26
C PHE A 622 -11.63 22.97 -44.56
N PRO A 623 -10.64 23.06 -45.46
CA PRO A 623 -10.79 23.79 -46.72
C PRO A 623 -11.91 23.17 -47.57
N THR A 624 -12.72 24.01 -48.23
CA THR A 624 -13.90 23.61 -49.01
C THR A 624 -15.04 22.94 -48.24
N GLU A 625 -14.97 22.87 -46.90
CA GLU A 625 -16.07 22.38 -46.08
C GLU A 625 -17.17 23.46 -45.95
N SER A 626 -18.43 23.03 -45.84
CA SER A 626 -19.55 23.94 -45.60
C SER A 626 -19.90 24.03 -44.11
N VAL A 627 -20.14 25.24 -43.63
CA VAL A 627 -20.41 25.53 -42.21
C VAL A 627 -21.65 26.42 -42.10
N LYS A 628 -22.52 26.09 -41.15
CA LYS A 628 -23.68 26.90 -40.79
C LYS A 628 -23.57 27.33 -39.32
N LEU A 629 -23.65 28.63 -39.07
CA LEU A 629 -23.70 29.23 -37.74
C LEU A 629 -25.11 29.81 -37.51
N SER A 630 -25.68 29.55 -36.35
CA SER A 630 -26.92 30.19 -35.88
C SER A 630 -26.60 31.31 -34.90
N CYS A 631 -27.34 32.39 -34.98
CA CYS A 631 -27.56 33.29 -33.87
C CYS A 631 -28.97 33.02 -33.33
N ASN A 632 -29.07 32.66 -32.06
CA ASN A 632 -30.36 32.40 -31.43
C ASN A 632 -30.45 33.04 -30.04
N MET A 633 -31.68 33.23 -29.58
CA MET A 633 -32.04 33.79 -28.28
C MET A 633 -33.41 33.24 -27.85
N SER A 634 -33.76 33.41 -26.58
CA SER A 634 -35.08 33.04 -26.05
C SER A 634 -36.20 33.65 -26.90
N ASP A 635 -37.26 32.88 -27.16
CA ASP A 635 -38.44 33.29 -27.93
C ASP A 635 -38.10 33.90 -29.30
N SER A 636 -37.26 33.19 -30.06
CA SER A 636 -36.68 33.58 -31.37
C SER A 636 -37.68 33.75 -32.54
N SER A 637 -38.99 33.73 -32.30
CA SER A 637 -40.01 33.93 -33.35
C SER A 637 -39.91 35.33 -33.95
N ASP A 638 -39.71 36.34 -33.12
CA ASP A 638 -39.92 37.75 -33.48
C ASP A 638 -38.64 38.59 -33.46
N TRP A 639 -37.48 37.93 -33.39
CA TRP A 639 -36.16 38.55 -33.46
C TRP A 639 -35.53 38.41 -34.86
N THR A 640 -34.82 39.44 -35.29
CA THR A 640 -33.92 39.47 -36.45
C THR A 640 -32.48 39.75 -35.99
N TYR A 641 -31.49 39.40 -36.80
CA TYR A 641 -30.09 39.34 -36.34
C TYR A 641 -29.09 39.98 -37.31
N THR A 642 -28.10 40.68 -36.75
CA THR A 642 -26.96 41.25 -37.49
C THR A 642 -25.67 40.55 -37.04
N TRP A 643 -24.83 40.15 -38.00
CA TRP A 643 -23.59 39.42 -37.75
C TRP A 643 -22.35 40.31 -37.84
N TYR A 644 -21.38 40.05 -36.97
CA TYR A 644 -20.11 40.73 -36.89
C TYR A 644 -18.97 39.71 -36.88
N LYS A 645 -17.93 39.91 -37.70
CA LYS A 645 -16.67 39.18 -37.68
C LYS A 645 -15.57 40.16 -37.33
N ASP A 646 -14.83 39.90 -36.25
CA ASP A 646 -13.70 40.74 -35.80
C ASP A 646 -14.10 42.23 -35.67
N GLU A 647 -15.24 42.48 -35.00
CA GLU A 647 -15.92 43.78 -34.83
C GLU A 647 -16.41 44.49 -36.12
N LYS A 648 -16.40 43.83 -37.27
CA LYS A 648 -16.93 44.37 -38.55
C LYS A 648 -18.19 43.63 -38.98
N GLU A 649 -19.18 44.36 -39.46
CA GLU A 649 -20.42 43.76 -39.97
C GLU A 649 -20.16 42.85 -41.17
N VAL A 650 -20.77 41.66 -41.17
CA VAL A 650 -20.59 40.64 -42.21
C VAL A 650 -21.62 40.83 -43.31
N GLN A 651 -21.18 40.81 -44.57
CA GLN A 651 -22.05 40.80 -45.76
C GLN A 651 -21.95 39.42 -46.42
N ALA A 652 -22.98 38.59 -46.24
CA ALA A 652 -22.98 37.16 -46.57
C ALA A 652 -24.39 36.65 -46.92
N PRO A 653 -24.54 35.44 -47.49
CA PRO A 653 -25.86 34.82 -47.63
C PRO A 653 -26.41 34.42 -46.24
N PHE A 654 -27.45 35.13 -45.83
CA PHE A 654 -28.22 34.86 -44.61
C PHE A 654 -29.58 34.21 -44.94
N ASP A 655 -30.25 33.65 -43.93
CA ASP A 655 -31.68 33.38 -44.02
C ASP A 655 -32.53 34.67 -43.95
N SER A 656 -33.84 34.55 -44.14
CA SER A 656 -34.79 35.68 -44.17
C SER A 656 -34.96 36.45 -42.85
N LYS A 657 -34.32 36.02 -41.75
CA LYS A 657 -34.28 36.75 -40.47
C LYS A 657 -32.87 37.21 -40.08
N GLY A 658 -31.84 36.89 -40.88
CA GLY A 658 -30.45 37.04 -40.49
C GLY A 658 -29.97 35.98 -39.48
N ALA A 659 -30.80 35.00 -39.10
CA ALA A 659 -30.52 34.11 -37.98
C ALA A 659 -29.42 33.09 -38.29
N THR A 660 -29.34 32.63 -39.54
CA THR A 660 -28.34 31.66 -40.02
C THR A 660 -27.34 32.33 -40.95
N LEU A 661 -26.06 32.24 -40.63
CA LEU A 661 -24.93 32.54 -41.51
C LEU A 661 -24.44 31.24 -42.14
N THR A 662 -24.44 31.16 -43.48
CA THR A 662 -23.92 29.99 -44.22
C THR A 662 -22.62 30.32 -44.94
N ILE A 663 -21.56 29.58 -44.62
CA ILE A 663 -20.29 29.56 -45.34
C ILE A 663 -20.31 28.31 -46.22
N THR A 664 -20.44 28.47 -47.53
CA THR A 664 -20.59 27.33 -48.46
C THR A 664 -19.28 26.62 -48.80
N SER A 665 -18.14 27.29 -48.64
CA SER A 665 -16.81 26.74 -48.89
C SER A 665 -15.78 27.47 -48.03
N ALA A 666 -15.33 26.83 -46.95
CA ALA A 666 -14.43 27.44 -45.98
C ALA A 666 -13.00 27.63 -46.52
N SER A 667 -12.35 28.68 -46.03
CA SER A 667 -10.98 29.10 -46.36
C SER A 667 -10.44 30.02 -45.25
N ALA A 668 -9.13 30.26 -45.20
CA ALA A 668 -8.51 31.09 -44.17
C ALA A 668 -9.09 32.52 -44.02
N ALA A 669 -9.71 33.08 -45.08
CA ALA A 669 -10.41 34.37 -45.00
C ALA A 669 -11.63 34.36 -44.06
N HIS A 670 -12.17 33.17 -43.76
CA HIS A 670 -13.28 32.96 -42.85
C HIS A 670 -12.85 32.72 -41.39
N GLU A 671 -11.56 32.53 -41.09
CA GLU A 671 -11.09 32.40 -39.71
C GLU A 671 -11.22 33.73 -38.95
N GLY A 672 -11.80 33.72 -37.74
CA GLY A 672 -12.03 34.92 -36.92
C GLY A 672 -13.13 34.74 -35.86
N GLN A 673 -13.37 35.77 -35.05
CA GLN A 673 -14.42 35.74 -34.03
C GLN A 673 -15.74 36.27 -34.57
N TYR A 674 -16.74 35.40 -34.65
CA TYR A 674 -18.11 35.71 -35.03
C TYR A 674 -18.96 36.05 -33.80
N LYS A 675 -19.57 37.23 -33.81
CA LYS A 675 -20.59 37.70 -32.86
C LYS A 675 -21.87 38.02 -33.62
N CYS A 676 -22.97 38.08 -32.90
CA CYS A 676 -24.23 38.56 -33.45
C CYS A 676 -24.96 39.46 -32.45
N LYS A 677 -25.90 40.23 -32.97
CA LYS A 677 -26.78 41.11 -32.21
C LYS A 677 -28.22 40.86 -32.65
N GLY A 678 -29.10 40.58 -31.69
CA GLY A 678 -30.53 40.39 -31.91
C GLY A 678 -31.31 41.69 -31.73
N HIS A 679 -32.24 41.93 -32.65
CA HIS A 679 -33.14 43.07 -32.75
C HIS A 679 -34.60 42.59 -32.74
N LEU A 680 -35.44 43.12 -31.86
CA LEU A 680 -36.84 42.70 -31.76
C LEU A 680 -37.66 43.40 -32.86
N ASN A 681 -38.49 42.66 -33.59
CA ASN A 681 -39.31 43.24 -34.64
C ASN A 681 -40.32 44.24 -34.05
N GLU A 682 -40.57 45.33 -34.79
CA GLU A 682 -41.53 46.41 -34.47
C GLU A 682 -41.29 47.19 -33.16
N ARG A 683 -40.29 46.83 -32.34
CA ARG A 683 -39.98 47.47 -31.04
C ARG A 683 -38.53 47.94 -31.01
N SER A 684 -38.25 49.05 -30.33
CA SER A 684 -36.88 49.60 -30.21
C SER A 684 -35.99 48.84 -29.21
N VAL A 685 -36.18 47.51 -29.08
CA VAL A 685 -35.41 46.64 -28.20
C VAL A 685 -34.28 46.01 -29.00
N SER A 686 -33.06 46.15 -28.52
CA SER A 686 -31.87 45.52 -29.08
C SER A 686 -31.04 44.93 -27.97
N SER A 687 -30.63 43.68 -28.16
CA SER A 687 -29.70 43.01 -27.26
C SER A 687 -28.28 43.63 -27.33
N ARG A 688 -27.48 43.38 -26.30
CA ARG A 688 -26.01 43.53 -26.37
C ARG A 688 -25.42 42.49 -27.33
N LEU A 689 -24.21 42.74 -27.84
CA LEU A 689 -23.47 41.74 -28.61
C LEU A 689 -23.37 40.43 -27.82
N GLY A 690 -23.64 39.32 -28.51
CA GLY A 690 -23.59 37.97 -27.96
C GLY A 690 -22.19 37.50 -27.60
N SER A 691 -22.11 36.38 -26.88
CA SER A 691 -20.84 35.66 -26.71
C SER A 691 -20.32 35.19 -28.06
N GLY A 692 -19.11 35.63 -28.44
CA GLY A 692 -18.55 35.38 -29.75
C GLY A 692 -17.94 33.98 -29.91
N LEU A 693 -18.33 33.27 -30.96
CA LEU A 693 -17.75 31.99 -31.36
C LEU A 693 -16.56 32.24 -32.29
N SER A 694 -15.38 31.71 -31.96
CA SER A 694 -14.21 31.78 -32.84
C SER A 694 -14.23 30.63 -33.83
N LEU A 695 -14.35 30.95 -35.11
CA LEU A 695 -14.26 29.97 -36.20
C LEU A 695 -12.81 29.80 -36.60
N LYS A 696 -12.30 28.56 -36.54
CA LYS A 696 -10.93 28.19 -36.95
C LYS A 696 -10.99 27.34 -38.21
N VAL A 697 -10.22 27.71 -39.24
CA VAL A 697 -10.13 26.97 -40.50
C VAL A 697 -8.71 26.40 -40.64
N TYR A 698 -8.59 25.09 -40.89
CA TYR A 698 -7.30 24.43 -41.09
C TYR A 698 -6.84 24.52 -42.56
N ASP A 699 -5.53 24.58 -42.81
CA ASP A 699 -4.97 24.72 -44.17
C ASP A 699 -5.09 23.48 -45.07
N LYS A 700 -5.40 22.31 -44.50
CA LYS A 700 -5.38 21.01 -45.17
C LYS A 700 -6.59 20.16 -44.81
N LYS A 701 -6.99 19.26 -45.71
CA LYS A 701 -7.90 18.16 -45.36
C LYS A 701 -7.26 17.24 -44.30
N PRO A 702 -8.05 16.62 -43.41
CA PRO A 702 -7.53 15.65 -42.45
C PRO A 702 -7.26 14.30 -43.13
N GLU A 703 -6.31 13.56 -42.56
CA GLU A 703 -5.90 12.22 -42.97
C GLU A 703 -6.50 11.17 -42.01
N VAL A 704 -6.90 10.01 -42.53
CA VAL A 704 -7.33 8.87 -41.70
C VAL A 704 -6.24 7.81 -41.60
N ILE A 705 -6.10 7.22 -40.42
CA ILE A 705 -5.13 6.18 -40.11
C ILE A 705 -5.86 4.83 -40.04
N LEU A 706 -5.51 3.93 -40.95
CA LEU A 706 -5.98 2.54 -40.93
C LEU A 706 -5.06 1.68 -40.07
N THR A 707 -5.64 0.79 -39.27
CA THR A 707 -4.93 -0.18 -38.42
C THR A 707 -5.60 -1.56 -38.50
N GLN A 708 -4.88 -2.62 -38.14
CA GLN A 708 -5.37 -4.01 -38.14
C GLN A 708 -5.04 -4.67 -36.80
N ASP A 709 -6.03 -5.22 -36.10
CA ASP A 709 -5.83 -6.04 -34.91
C ASP A 709 -6.44 -7.44 -35.12
N PRO A 710 -5.65 -8.54 -35.09
CA PRO A 710 -4.22 -8.60 -34.84
C PRO A 710 -3.35 -8.13 -36.02
N GLU A 711 -2.19 -7.54 -35.71
CA GLU A 711 -1.11 -7.18 -36.65
C GLU A 711 -0.35 -8.43 -37.16
N TYR A 712 -1.06 -9.33 -37.84
CA TYR A 712 -0.50 -10.54 -38.44
C TYR A 712 -0.40 -10.36 -39.96
N ASN A 713 0.83 -10.44 -40.50
CA ASN A 713 1.09 -10.31 -41.94
C ASN A 713 0.40 -11.38 -42.81
N VAL A 714 0.18 -12.57 -42.22
CA VAL A 714 -0.52 -13.71 -42.86
C VAL A 714 -1.45 -14.33 -41.82
N MET A 715 -2.66 -14.67 -42.23
CA MET A 715 -3.65 -15.37 -41.40
C MET A 715 -4.16 -16.66 -42.07
N PHE A 716 -4.86 -17.48 -41.28
CA PHE A 716 -5.37 -18.78 -41.69
C PHE A 716 -6.91 -18.85 -41.60
N PRO A 717 -7.59 -19.69 -42.40
CA PRO A 717 -9.05 -19.80 -42.36
C PRO A 717 -9.62 -20.06 -40.97
N GLY A 718 -10.63 -19.28 -40.58
CA GLY A 718 -11.24 -19.32 -39.25
C GLY A 718 -10.52 -18.54 -38.16
N GLU A 719 -9.42 -17.82 -38.46
CA GLU A 719 -8.95 -16.72 -37.60
C GLU A 719 -9.91 -15.51 -37.68
N SER A 720 -9.76 -14.55 -36.77
CA SER A 720 -10.55 -13.31 -36.73
C SER A 720 -9.67 -12.07 -36.70
N VAL A 721 -10.17 -10.98 -37.26
CA VAL A 721 -9.48 -9.68 -37.34
C VAL A 721 -10.47 -8.52 -37.31
N SER A 722 -10.05 -7.39 -36.78
CA SER A 722 -10.72 -6.11 -36.96
C SER A 722 -9.76 -5.10 -37.55
N PHE A 723 -10.11 -4.55 -38.71
CA PHE A 723 -9.57 -3.27 -39.14
C PHE A 723 -10.23 -2.16 -38.32
N SER A 724 -9.47 -1.12 -37.98
CA SER A 724 -9.98 0.08 -37.32
C SER A 724 -9.48 1.32 -38.05
N CYS A 725 -10.38 2.22 -38.40
CA CYS A 725 -10.10 3.48 -39.09
C CYS A 725 -10.21 4.62 -38.09
N HIS A 726 -9.15 5.42 -37.97
CA HIS A 726 -9.02 6.45 -36.95
C HIS A 726 -8.79 7.84 -37.56
N ILE A 727 -9.39 8.86 -36.96
CA ILE A 727 -9.20 10.26 -37.33
C ILE A 727 -9.05 11.09 -36.06
N ASN A 728 -8.08 12.01 -36.05
CA ASN A 728 -7.64 12.73 -34.83
C ASN A 728 -8.23 14.16 -34.74
N VAL A 729 -9.49 14.35 -35.16
CA VAL A 729 -10.20 15.64 -35.23
C VAL A 729 -11.66 15.51 -34.80
N SER A 730 -12.40 16.63 -34.72
CA SER A 730 -13.83 16.71 -34.32
C SER A 730 -14.77 15.63 -34.90
N ILE A 731 -15.86 15.37 -34.18
CA ILE A 731 -16.89 14.34 -34.44
C ILE A 731 -17.66 14.50 -35.78
N GLY A 732 -18.61 13.60 -36.04
CA GLY A 732 -19.54 13.66 -37.18
C GLY A 732 -19.22 12.74 -38.37
N TRP A 733 -18.18 11.91 -38.27
CA TRP A 733 -17.70 11.07 -39.38
C TRP A 733 -18.49 9.77 -39.56
N GLU A 734 -18.96 9.53 -40.79
CA GLU A 734 -19.32 8.21 -41.31
C GLU A 734 -18.11 7.63 -42.05
N TYR A 735 -17.78 6.37 -41.79
CA TYR A 735 -16.57 5.72 -42.30
C TYR A 735 -16.90 4.89 -43.54
N LEU A 736 -16.16 5.12 -44.63
CA LEU A 736 -16.27 4.39 -45.88
C LEU A 736 -15.11 3.38 -45.98
N TRP A 737 -15.46 2.13 -46.23
CA TRP A 737 -14.54 0.99 -46.23
C TRP A 737 -14.41 0.39 -47.62
N TYR A 738 -13.20 -0.02 -48.01
CA TYR A 738 -12.91 -0.57 -49.32
C TYR A 738 -12.02 -1.81 -49.24
N GLN A 739 -12.27 -2.81 -50.09
CA GLN A 739 -11.38 -3.95 -50.37
C GLN A 739 -11.06 -3.96 -51.88
N ASP A 740 -9.78 -3.83 -52.21
CA ASP A 740 -9.28 -3.77 -53.59
C ASP A 740 -9.99 -2.70 -54.47
N GLY A 741 -10.40 -1.60 -53.83
CA GLY A 741 -11.14 -0.49 -54.45
C GLY A 741 -12.66 -0.65 -54.50
N ASN A 742 -13.20 -1.82 -54.12
CA ASN A 742 -14.65 -2.06 -54.05
C ASN A 742 -15.20 -1.63 -52.68
N PRO A 743 -16.32 -0.88 -52.60
CA PRO A 743 -16.89 -0.43 -51.34
C PRO A 743 -17.51 -1.58 -50.55
N LEU A 744 -17.33 -1.55 -49.23
CA LEU A 744 -17.84 -2.53 -48.27
C LEU A 744 -19.01 -1.94 -47.46
N THR A 745 -20.00 -2.78 -47.15
CA THR A 745 -21.17 -2.41 -46.33
C THR A 745 -20.85 -2.39 -44.83
N ALA A 746 -20.03 -1.43 -44.40
CA ALA A 746 -19.71 -1.16 -43.01
C ALA A 746 -19.79 0.35 -42.71
N SER A 747 -20.52 0.72 -41.66
CA SER A 747 -20.79 2.12 -41.28
C SER A 747 -20.02 2.62 -40.05
N GLY A 748 -19.42 1.71 -39.28
CA GLY A 748 -18.66 2.03 -38.08
C GLY A 748 -17.18 2.32 -38.37
N ASN A 749 -16.48 2.90 -37.39
CA ASN A 749 -15.03 3.11 -37.43
C ASN A 749 -14.20 1.81 -37.31
N LYS A 750 -14.85 0.64 -37.33
CA LYS A 750 -14.24 -0.69 -37.36
C LYS A 750 -14.93 -1.59 -38.37
N TYR A 751 -14.14 -2.36 -39.10
CA TYR A 751 -14.60 -3.45 -39.96
C TYR A 751 -14.05 -4.77 -39.41
N ALA A 752 -14.93 -5.63 -38.90
CA ALA A 752 -14.56 -6.86 -38.21
C ALA A 752 -14.95 -8.10 -39.03
N ILE A 753 -14.00 -9.01 -39.19
CA ILE A 753 -14.13 -10.28 -39.88
C ILE A 753 -14.01 -11.39 -38.82
N SER A 754 -15.13 -12.02 -38.50
CA SER A 754 -15.24 -13.00 -37.41
C SER A 754 -14.66 -14.38 -37.74
N SER A 755 -14.61 -14.72 -39.03
CA SER A 755 -14.01 -15.94 -39.58
C SER A 755 -13.44 -15.62 -40.95
N VAL A 756 -12.13 -15.41 -41.02
CA VAL A 756 -11.37 -15.10 -42.23
C VAL A 756 -11.42 -16.27 -43.21
N GLY A 757 -11.59 -15.98 -44.49
CA GLY A 757 -11.39 -16.90 -45.61
C GLY A 757 -10.61 -16.24 -46.75
N THR A 758 -10.32 -16.97 -47.83
CA THR A 758 -9.56 -16.46 -48.98
C THR A 758 -10.28 -15.32 -49.72
N THR A 759 -11.60 -15.18 -49.58
CA THR A 759 -12.38 -14.02 -50.05
C THR A 759 -12.13 -12.72 -49.25
N ASN A 760 -11.48 -12.81 -48.08
CA ASN A 760 -11.05 -11.66 -47.28
C ASN A 760 -9.57 -11.26 -47.54
N MET A 761 -8.91 -11.92 -48.50
CA MET A 761 -7.60 -11.49 -48.97
C MET A 761 -7.76 -10.22 -49.82
N GLY A 762 -6.90 -9.22 -49.64
CA GLY A 762 -7.00 -7.96 -50.39
C GLY A 762 -6.30 -6.76 -49.77
N SER A 763 -6.26 -5.65 -50.51
CA SER A 763 -5.85 -4.32 -50.07
C SER A 763 -7.03 -3.59 -49.43
N TYR A 764 -7.02 -3.45 -48.10
CA TYR A 764 -8.04 -2.71 -47.36
C TYR A 764 -7.69 -1.22 -47.26
N LYS A 765 -8.67 -0.35 -47.50
CA LYS A 765 -8.58 1.11 -47.31
C LYS A 765 -9.81 1.63 -46.58
N CYS A 766 -9.64 2.78 -45.93
CA CYS A 766 -10.76 3.57 -45.44
C CYS A 766 -10.61 5.05 -45.82
N GLU A 767 -11.73 5.73 -45.92
CA GLU A 767 -11.83 7.19 -45.84
C GLU A 767 -13.00 7.54 -44.91
N ALA A 768 -13.16 8.81 -44.56
CA ALA A 768 -14.34 9.27 -43.84
C ALA A 768 -15.04 10.40 -44.61
N LYS A 769 -16.36 10.50 -44.42
CA LYS A 769 -17.17 11.64 -44.88
C LYS A 769 -17.97 12.23 -43.72
N ARG A 770 -18.30 13.51 -43.82
CA ARG A 770 -19.34 14.17 -43.00
C ARG A 770 -20.04 15.27 -43.80
N GLY A 771 -21.17 15.76 -43.27
CA GLY A 771 -22.07 16.66 -43.98
C GLY A 771 -23.14 15.91 -44.80
N SER A 772 -24.35 16.47 -44.84
CA SER A 772 -25.55 15.87 -45.45
C SER A 772 -25.94 16.49 -46.79
N GLU A 773 -25.73 17.80 -46.95
CA GLU A 773 -25.99 18.54 -48.19
C GLU A 773 -24.81 18.47 -49.18
N GLN A 774 -23.58 18.42 -48.65
CA GLN A 774 -22.35 18.18 -49.40
C GLN A 774 -21.41 17.31 -48.55
N ASN A 775 -20.97 16.18 -49.10
CA ASN A 775 -20.07 15.26 -48.41
C ASN A 775 -18.64 15.83 -48.39
N PHE A 776 -18.17 16.29 -47.23
CA PHE A 776 -16.75 16.56 -47.03
C PHE A 776 -16.00 15.25 -46.80
N LEU A 777 -15.21 14.83 -47.79
CA LEU A 777 -14.35 13.64 -47.75
C LEU A 777 -12.95 13.95 -47.21
N THR A 778 -12.38 13.04 -46.41
CA THR A 778 -10.99 13.08 -45.94
C THR A 778 -9.99 12.78 -47.07
N ILE A 779 -8.71 12.70 -46.74
CA ILE A 779 -7.74 11.95 -47.56
C ILE A 779 -7.93 10.45 -47.24
N VAL A 780 -7.84 9.58 -48.26
CA VAL A 780 -7.94 8.11 -48.13
C VAL A 780 -6.72 7.56 -47.39
N SER A 781 -6.91 6.52 -46.57
CA SER A 781 -5.82 5.85 -45.86
C SER A 781 -4.77 5.25 -46.81
N GLN A 782 -3.56 5.06 -46.28
CA GLN A 782 -2.66 4.02 -46.82
C GLN A 782 -3.34 2.64 -46.67
N ASP A 783 -3.08 1.71 -47.58
CA ASP A 783 -3.63 0.36 -47.47
C ASP A 783 -2.92 -0.53 -46.45
N ILE A 784 -3.72 -1.37 -45.79
CA ILE A 784 -3.24 -2.59 -45.15
C ILE A 784 -3.67 -3.77 -46.02
N ARG A 785 -2.69 -4.58 -46.44
CA ARG A 785 -2.92 -5.75 -47.27
C ARG A 785 -2.99 -7.01 -46.41
N LEU A 786 -4.13 -7.70 -46.43
CA LEU A 786 -4.33 -8.96 -45.72
C LEU A 786 -4.05 -10.14 -46.65
N GLU A 787 -3.09 -10.98 -46.27
CA GLU A 787 -2.79 -12.28 -46.90
C GLU A 787 -3.44 -13.43 -46.11
N VAL A 788 -4.06 -14.37 -46.82
CA VAL A 788 -4.74 -15.54 -46.23
C VAL A 788 -4.21 -16.82 -46.87
N THR A 789 -3.68 -17.73 -46.04
CA THR A 789 -3.13 -19.02 -46.51
C THR A 789 -4.03 -20.18 -46.07
N GLU A 790 -4.55 -20.95 -47.00
CA GLU A 790 -5.47 -22.08 -46.70
C GLU A 790 -4.78 -23.22 -45.93
N ASN A 791 -3.51 -23.47 -46.22
CA ASN A 791 -2.75 -24.55 -45.59
C ASN A 791 -2.46 -24.25 -44.12
N LYS A 792 -2.96 -25.12 -43.23
CA LYS A 792 -2.68 -25.08 -41.80
C LYS A 792 -1.17 -25.18 -41.54
N PRO A 793 -0.56 -24.24 -40.80
CA PRO A 793 0.88 -24.22 -40.58
C PRO A 793 1.33 -25.39 -39.67
N LYS A 794 2.55 -25.86 -39.92
CA LYS A 794 3.24 -26.91 -39.15
C LYS A 794 4.55 -26.35 -38.58
N PRO A 795 4.82 -26.43 -37.26
CA PRO A 795 6.07 -25.92 -36.71
C PRO A 795 7.29 -26.73 -37.17
N SER A 796 8.37 -26.03 -37.48
CA SER A 796 9.70 -26.61 -37.69
C SER A 796 10.35 -26.82 -36.33
N MET A 797 10.84 -28.05 -36.06
CA MET A 797 11.49 -28.40 -34.81
C MET A 797 12.94 -28.87 -35.03
N THR A 798 13.84 -28.23 -34.30
CA THR A 798 15.30 -28.41 -34.35
C THR A 798 15.84 -28.87 -33.01
N GLN A 799 16.99 -29.55 -33.02
CA GLN A 799 17.68 -30.06 -31.83
C GLN A 799 19.16 -29.69 -31.92
N GLN A 800 19.76 -29.27 -30.82
CA GLN A 800 21.18 -29.02 -30.67
C GLN A 800 21.70 -29.70 -29.37
N PRO A 801 22.74 -30.54 -29.42
CA PRO A 801 23.46 -31.00 -30.61
C PRO A 801 22.54 -31.81 -31.57
N ALA A 802 22.78 -31.64 -32.87
CA ALA A 802 22.01 -32.29 -33.94
C ALA A 802 22.51 -33.73 -34.17
N VAL A 803 22.28 -34.60 -33.18
CA VAL A 803 22.76 -35.98 -33.13
C VAL A 803 21.69 -36.91 -32.54
N ASP A 804 21.65 -38.15 -33.00
CA ASP A 804 20.63 -39.13 -32.55
C ASP A 804 20.92 -39.71 -31.15
N MET A 805 22.17 -39.57 -30.67
CA MET A 805 22.62 -40.05 -29.36
C MET A 805 23.44 -38.99 -28.61
N VAL A 806 23.02 -38.74 -27.37
CA VAL A 806 23.76 -37.94 -26.38
C VAL A 806 24.09 -38.80 -25.17
N TYR A 807 25.12 -38.40 -24.43
CA TYR A 807 25.53 -39.10 -23.23
C TYR A 807 24.94 -38.49 -21.96
N THR A 808 24.90 -39.27 -20.88
CA THR A 808 24.49 -38.78 -19.56
C THR A 808 25.34 -37.60 -19.10
N GLY A 809 24.72 -36.53 -18.61
CA GLY A 809 25.40 -35.28 -18.26
C GLY A 809 25.57 -34.28 -19.42
N GLU A 810 25.19 -34.62 -20.66
CA GLU A 810 25.16 -33.64 -21.75
C GLU A 810 23.92 -32.74 -21.70
N SER A 811 24.06 -31.50 -22.18
CA SER A 811 22.94 -30.58 -22.37
C SER A 811 22.34 -30.69 -23.78
N VAL A 812 21.02 -30.70 -23.89
CA VAL A 812 20.28 -30.73 -25.16
C VAL A 812 19.25 -29.61 -25.20
N SER A 813 19.28 -28.78 -26.23
CA SER A 813 18.22 -27.81 -26.52
C SER A 813 17.42 -28.23 -27.74
N PHE A 814 16.10 -28.13 -27.62
CA PHE A 814 15.18 -28.14 -28.74
C PHE A 814 14.67 -26.72 -28.99
N ASN A 815 14.47 -26.36 -30.26
CA ASN A 815 13.90 -25.07 -30.65
C ASN A 815 12.83 -25.28 -31.73
N CYS A 816 11.68 -24.67 -31.52
CA CYS A 816 10.46 -24.80 -32.31
C CYS A 816 10.06 -23.43 -32.90
N LYS A 817 9.75 -23.38 -34.19
CA LYS A 817 9.38 -22.14 -34.89
C LYS A 817 8.30 -22.36 -35.93
N VAL A 818 7.40 -21.39 -36.09
CA VAL A 818 6.56 -21.22 -37.29
C VAL A 818 7.08 -20.00 -38.05
N ASP A 819 7.42 -20.17 -39.32
CA ASP A 819 8.02 -19.11 -40.15
C ASP A 819 6.98 -18.25 -40.91
N SER A 820 5.75 -18.75 -41.09
CA SER A 820 4.75 -18.13 -41.97
C SER A 820 4.03 -16.90 -41.38
N SER A 821 4.08 -16.69 -40.06
CA SER A 821 3.44 -15.54 -39.40
C SER A 821 3.94 -15.35 -37.96
N SER A 822 3.54 -14.27 -37.29
CA SER A 822 3.93 -13.89 -35.91
C SER A 822 2.98 -14.43 -34.82
N GLY A 823 3.18 -14.04 -33.55
CA GLY A 823 2.20 -14.26 -32.47
C GLY A 823 2.08 -15.70 -31.94
N TRP A 824 3.11 -16.54 -32.07
CA TRP A 824 3.05 -17.96 -31.70
C TRP A 824 3.59 -18.27 -30.29
N VAL A 825 2.83 -19.03 -29.51
CA VAL A 825 3.20 -19.64 -28.22
C VAL A 825 3.38 -21.15 -28.43
N TYR A 826 4.49 -21.73 -27.95
CA TYR A 826 4.93 -23.08 -28.36
C TYR A 826 4.82 -24.11 -27.23
N TYR A 827 3.97 -25.12 -27.41
CA TYR A 827 3.69 -26.18 -26.45
C TYR A 827 4.46 -27.45 -26.81
N TRP A 828 5.21 -27.98 -25.83
CA TRP A 828 6.06 -29.15 -26.03
C TRP A 828 5.38 -30.45 -25.60
N TYR A 829 5.70 -31.53 -26.30
CA TYR A 829 5.20 -32.87 -26.03
C TYR A 829 6.34 -33.88 -25.97
N LYS A 830 6.21 -34.88 -25.11
CA LYS A 830 7.10 -36.05 -25.01
C LYS A 830 6.26 -37.32 -24.98
N ASN A 831 6.53 -38.26 -25.89
CA ASN A 831 5.80 -39.52 -26.04
C ASN A 831 4.27 -39.30 -26.10
N GLY A 832 3.83 -38.25 -26.81
CA GLY A 832 2.42 -37.82 -26.89
C GLY A 832 1.88 -37.05 -25.68
N THR A 833 2.57 -37.07 -24.52
CA THR A 833 2.14 -36.34 -23.31
C THR A 833 2.60 -34.87 -23.35
N PRO A 834 1.75 -33.90 -22.97
CA PRO A 834 2.13 -32.48 -22.93
C PRO A 834 3.09 -32.19 -21.76
N LEU A 835 4.11 -31.40 -22.03
CA LEU A 835 5.00 -30.82 -21.02
C LEU A 835 4.48 -29.44 -20.59
N LEU A 836 4.74 -29.06 -19.34
CA LEU A 836 4.39 -27.74 -18.79
C LEU A 836 5.37 -26.64 -19.25
N ILE A 837 5.58 -26.55 -20.56
CA ILE A 837 6.58 -25.67 -21.21
C ILE A 837 5.91 -25.02 -22.43
N ASN A 838 5.85 -23.69 -22.43
CA ASN A 838 5.15 -22.85 -23.41
C ASN A 838 6.09 -21.92 -24.22
N THR A 839 7.41 -22.14 -24.14
CA THR A 839 8.48 -21.33 -24.74
C THR A 839 8.94 -21.87 -26.09
N GLY A 840 9.41 -21.00 -27.00
CA GLY A 840 9.94 -21.41 -28.31
C GLY A 840 11.15 -22.36 -28.24
N SER A 841 11.87 -22.38 -27.12
CA SER A 841 12.93 -23.35 -26.83
C SER A 841 12.62 -24.16 -25.57
N PHE A 842 13.08 -25.42 -25.55
CA PHE A 842 13.07 -26.32 -24.41
C PHE A 842 14.49 -26.86 -24.19
N ILE A 843 15.02 -26.79 -22.96
CA ILE A 843 16.39 -27.17 -22.65
C ILE A 843 16.39 -28.25 -21.55
N ILE A 844 17.13 -29.32 -21.81
CA ILE A 844 17.51 -30.36 -20.86
C ILE A 844 18.98 -30.07 -20.51
N SER A 845 19.24 -29.49 -19.33
CA SER A 845 20.60 -29.06 -18.96
C SER A 845 21.53 -30.21 -18.57
N ASP A 846 20.95 -31.32 -18.08
CA ASP A 846 21.62 -32.55 -17.68
C ASP A 846 20.76 -33.71 -18.19
N ALA A 847 21.26 -34.44 -19.20
CA ALA A 847 20.56 -35.57 -19.78
C ALA A 847 20.68 -36.82 -18.91
N SER A 848 19.54 -37.39 -18.50
CA SER A 848 19.46 -38.72 -17.89
C SER A 848 18.85 -39.74 -18.85
N LEU A 849 19.01 -41.05 -18.58
CA LEU A 849 18.35 -42.10 -19.37
C LEU A 849 16.83 -41.86 -19.51
N SER A 850 16.19 -41.31 -18.48
CA SER A 850 14.76 -40.97 -18.46
C SER A 850 14.37 -39.88 -19.46
N ASN A 851 15.31 -39.04 -19.92
CA ASN A 851 15.07 -38.00 -20.93
C ASN A 851 14.95 -38.57 -22.35
N SER A 852 15.28 -39.85 -22.57
CA SER A 852 15.04 -40.51 -23.85
C SER A 852 13.55 -40.51 -24.21
N GLY A 853 13.23 -40.42 -25.49
CA GLY A 853 11.86 -40.44 -26.01
C GLY A 853 11.66 -39.63 -27.27
N THR A 854 10.42 -39.61 -27.74
CA THR A 854 9.98 -38.89 -28.92
C THR A 854 9.42 -37.53 -28.52
N TYR A 855 9.99 -36.46 -29.05
CA TYR A 855 9.59 -35.08 -28.80
C TYR A 855 8.93 -34.49 -30.04
N ASN A 856 7.91 -33.65 -29.84
CA ASN A 856 7.33 -32.80 -30.87
C ASN A 856 6.76 -31.51 -30.22
N CYS A 857 6.43 -30.50 -31.03
CA CYS A 857 5.86 -29.24 -30.57
C CYS A 857 4.66 -28.79 -31.41
N MET A 858 3.69 -28.12 -30.78
CA MET A 858 2.56 -27.46 -31.45
C MET A 858 2.54 -25.99 -31.03
N ALA A 859 2.28 -25.07 -31.94
CA ALA A 859 2.10 -23.66 -31.62
C ALA A 859 0.62 -23.26 -31.57
N ILE A 860 0.31 -22.23 -30.78
CA ILE A 860 -1.01 -21.61 -30.67
C ILE A 860 -0.83 -20.09 -30.74
N ARG A 861 -1.68 -19.39 -31.50
CA ARG A 861 -1.69 -17.93 -31.59
C ARG A 861 -2.04 -17.28 -30.24
N ASP A 862 -1.35 -16.20 -29.90
CA ASP A 862 -1.55 -15.46 -28.66
C ASP A 862 -2.91 -14.73 -28.62
N LYS A 863 -3.34 -14.08 -29.71
CA LYS A 863 -4.65 -13.41 -29.80
C LYS A 863 -5.79 -14.34 -30.24
N THR A 864 -5.73 -14.87 -31.47
CA THR A 864 -6.81 -15.65 -32.12
C THR A 864 -7.01 -17.07 -31.57
N LYS A 865 -6.08 -17.59 -30.77
CA LYS A 865 -6.07 -18.97 -30.22
C LYS A 865 -6.08 -20.09 -31.27
N TYR A 866 -5.84 -19.76 -32.55
CA TYR A 866 -5.67 -20.73 -33.63
C TYR A 866 -4.48 -21.65 -33.35
N LYS A 867 -4.66 -22.95 -33.55
CA LYS A 867 -3.65 -24.00 -33.25
C LYS A 867 -3.03 -24.52 -34.53
N THR A 868 -1.72 -24.72 -34.55
CA THR A 868 -1.01 -25.37 -35.68
C THR A 868 -1.31 -26.87 -35.74
N GLU A 869 -0.66 -27.57 -36.66
CA GLU A 869 -0.35 -28.99 -36.48
C GLU A 869 0.77 -29.20 -35.44
N HIS A 870 1.02 -30.44 -35.04
CA HIS A 870 2.28 -30.81 -34.38
C HIS A 870 3.44 -30.83 -35.41
N SER A 871 4.65 -30.51 -34.95
CA SER A 871 5.88 -30.61 -35.72
C SER A 871 6.16 -32.04 -36.19
N VAL A 872 7.11 -32.18 -37.10
CA VAL A 872 7.77 -33.48 -37.30
C VAL A 872 8.46 -33.88 -35.97
N GLU A 873 8.38 -35.16 -35.64
CA GLU A 873 8.92 -35.68 -34.38
C GLU A 873 10.45 -35.82 -34.41
N ARG A 874 11.09 -35.73 -33.24
CA ARG A 874 12.51 -36.02 -33.05
C ARG A 874 12.68 -37.03 -31.91
N ILE A 875 13.52 -38.04 -32.13
CA ILE A 875 13.81 -39.07 -31.13
C ILE A 875 15.13 -38.71 -30.45
N LEU A 876 15.09 -38.44 -29.15
CA LEU A 876 16.29 -38.29 -28.33
C LEU A 876 16.62 -39.65 -27.70
N ARG A 877 17.88 -40.08 -27.84
CA ARG A 877 18.43 -41.23 -27.10
C ARG A 877 19.53 -40.74 -26.18
N VAL A 878 19.37 -41.00 -24.88
CA VAL A 878 20.41 -40.78 -23.88
C VAL A 878 21.05 -42.12 -23.53
N SER A 879 22.37 -42.17 -23.36
CA SER A 879 23.11 -43.38 -23.00
C SER A 879 24.25 -43.06 -22.04
N GLU A 880 24.73 -44.06 -21.30
CA GLU A 880 25.87 -43.87 -20.39
C GLU A 880 27.18 -43.71 -21.19
N ILE A 881 28.15 -42.98 -20.62
CA ILE A 881 29.44 -42.73 -21.29
C ILE A 881 30.25 -44.04 -21.33
N PRO A 882 30.66 -44.53 -22.53
CA PRO A 882 31.43 -45.76 -22.63
C PRO A 882 32.83 -45.66 -22.01
N VAL A 883 33.32 -46.80 -21.52
CA VAL A 883 34.61 -46.93 -20.82
C VAL A 883 35.70 -47.35 -21.81
N PRO A 884 36.90 -46.73 -21.80
CA PRO A 884 37.98 -47.10 -22.70
C PRO A 884 38.69 -48.38 -22.25
N SER A 885 39.26 -49.12 -23.21
CA SER A 885 40.03 -50.34 -23.00
C SER A 885 41.43 -50.21 -23.59
N VAL A 886 42.46 -50.58 -22.81
CA VAL A 886 43.86 -50.60 -23.27
C VAL A 886 44.22 -51.98 -23.80
N GLN A 887 44.86 -52.01 -24.96
CA GLN A 887 45.32 -53.21 -25.65
C GLN A 887 46.78 -53.06 -26.06
N GLN A 888 47.52 -54.16 -26.10
CA GLN A 888 48.87 -54.19 -26.65
C GLN A 888 48.82 -54.34 -28.17
N ILE A 889 49.60 -53.55 -28.91
CA ILE A 889 49.84 -53.76 -30.36
C ILE A 889 51.15 -54.52 -30.58
N THR A 890 52.15 -54.32 -29.72
CA THR A 890 53.32 -55.22 -29.67
C THR A 890 52.87 -56.54 -29.02
N ASP A 891 53.20 -57.68 -29.63
CA ASP A 891 52.77 -59.01 -29.16
C ASP A 891 53.38 -59.43 -27.81
N TRP A 892 54.33 -58.65 -27.27
CA TRP A 892 55.02 -58.88 -26.01
C TRP A 892 55.08 -57.60 -25.14
N MET A 893 54.86 -57.78 -23.83
CA MET A 893 54.97 -56.72 -22.81
C MET A 893 56.26 -56.80 -21.98
N ASP A 894 57.07 -57.85 -22.19
CA ASP A 894 58.44 -57.99 -21.69
C ASP A 894 59.42 -57.44 -22.74
N VAL A 895 60.00 -56.27 -22.46
CA VAL A 895 60.69 -55.42 -23.43
C VAL A 895 62.11 -55.11 -22.97
N PHE A 896 63.09 -55.24 -23.87
CA PHE A 896 64.50 -54.96 -23.62
C PHE A 896 64.90 -53.56 -24.12
N PRO A 897 66.05 -53.00 -23.68
CA PRO A 897 66.44 -51.65 -24.10
C PRO A 897 66.53 -51.53 -25.62
N THR A 898 66.16 -50.37 -26.17
CA THR A 898 66.10 -50.06 -27.61
C THR A 898 65.01 -50.77 -28.43
N GLU A 899 64.18 -51.64 -27.85
CA GLU A 899 62.98 -52.15 -28.54
C GLU A 899 61.90 -51.08 -28.70
N SER A 900 61.08 -51.18 -29.74
CA SER A 900 59.93 -50.31 -29.97
C SER A 900 58.62 -50.93 -29.46
N VAL A 901 57.82 -50.17 -28.72
CA VAL A 901 56.55 -50.63 -28.11
C VAL A 901 55.37 -49.84 -28.69
N LYS A 902 54.23 -50.51 -28.91
CA LYS A 902 52.96 -49.86 -29.22
C LYS A 902 51.83 -50.38 -28.33
N LEU A 903 51.07 -49.45 -27.76
CA LEU A 903 49.84 -49.71 -27.02
C LEU A 903 48.69 -48.92 -27.67
N SER A 904 47.51 -49.52 -27.78
CA SER A 904 46.28 -48.86 -28.22
C SER A 904 45.30 -48.66 -27.07
N CYS A 905 44.52 -47.59 -27.16
CA CYS A 905 43.34 -47.34 -26.36
C CYS A 905 42.14 -47.31 -27.32
N ASN A 906 41.08 -48.06 -27.03
CA ASN A 906 39.88 -48.08 -27.86
C ASN A 906 38.58 -48.04 -27.03
N MET A 907 37.49 -47.73 -27.73
CA MET A 907 36.15 -47.52 -27.19
C MET A 907 35.12 -47.83 -28.29
N SER A 908 33.84 -48.03 -27.93
CA SER A 908 32.76 -48.03 -28.92
C SER A 908 32.75 -46.70 -29.69
N HIS A 909 32.63 -46.78 -31.02
CA HIS A 909 32.76 -45.64 -31.94
C HIS A 909 34.12 -44.90 -31.84
N SER A 910 35.23 -45.64 -31.62
CA SER A 910 36.60 -45.08 -31.46
C SER A 910 37.09 -44.09 -32.53
N SER A 911 36.43 -43.99 -33.69
CA SER A 911 36.67 -42.92 -34.68
C SER A 911 36.38 -41.52 -34.16
N ASP A 912 35.50 -41.41 -33.17
CA ASP A 912 34.88 -40.16 -32.74
C ASP A 912 35.53 -39.64 -31.44
N TRP A 913 36.47 -40.40 -30.87
CA TRP A 913 37.16 -40.13 -29.61
C TRP A 913 38.64 -39.82 -29.83
N THR A 914 39.19 -38.99 -28.94
CA THR A 914 40.62 -38.76 -28.75
C THR A 914 41.01 -39.26 -27.36
N TYR A 915 42.28 -39.62 -27.15
CA TYR A 915 42.69 -40.29 -25.93
C TYR A 915 43.81 -39.55 -25.20
N THR A 916 43.80 -39.63 -23.87
CA THR A 916 44.88 -39.13 -23.02
C THR A 916 45.46 -40.29 -22.23
N TRP A 917 46.74 -40.56 -22.42
CA TRP A 917 47.45 -41.65 -21.76
C TRP A 917 48.01 -41.24 -20.40
N TYR A 918 47.99 -42.18 -19.46
CA TYR A 918 48.56 -42.08 -18.14
C TYR A 918 49.54 -43.24 -17.91
N LYS A 919 50.65 -42.96 -17.24
CA LYS A 919 51.63 -43.93 -16.76
C LYS A 919 51.81 -43.71 -15.27
N ASP A 920 51.61 -44.75 -14.47
CA ASP A 920 51.67 -44.69 -13.01
C ASP A 920 50.79 -43.53 -12.44
N ARG A 921 49.63 -43.33 -13.08
CA ARG A 921 48.63 -42.26 -12.85
C ARG A 921 49.07 -40.82 -13.18
N GLN A 922 50.23 -40.61 -13.79
CA GLN A 922 50.65 -39.31 -14.33
C GLN A 922 50.44 -39.26 -15.85
N GLN A 923 50.00 -38.12 -16.40
CA GLN A 923 49.76 -37.99 -17.83
C GLN A 923 51.08 -38.14 -18.63
N VAL A 924 51.09 -39.06 -19.60
CA VAL A 924 52.23 -39.26 -20.49
C VAL A 924 52.33 -38.10 -21.47
N GLN A 925 53.49 -37.45 -21.51
CA GLN A 925 53.83 -36.43 -22.51
C GLN A 925 54.63 -37.06 -23.66
N ALA A 926 54.59 -36.44 -24.84
CA ALA A 926 55.44 -36.82 -25.95
C ALA A 926 56.88 -36.31 -25.72
N ASP A 927 57.88 -37.10 -26.12
CA ASP A 927 59.29 -36.73 -26.06
C ASP A 927 60.06 -37.34 -27.27
N ASN A 928 61.39 -37.37 -27.22
CA ASN A 928 62.22 -37.94 -28.30
C ASN A 928 62.01 -39.46 -28.50
N THR A 929 61.41 -40.14 -27.52
CA THR A 929 61.15 -41.57 -27.48
C THR A 929 59.67 -41.93 -27.48
N VAL A 930 58.78 -41.13 -26.88
CA VAL A 930 57.34 -41.37 -26.80
C VAL A 930 56.58 -40.47 -27.79
N SER A 931 55.75 -41.09 -28.62
CA SER A 931 54.95 -40.43 -29.66
C SER A 931 53.53 -40.97 -29.69
N PHE A 932 52.61 -40.18 -30.23
CA PHE A 932 51.19 -40.51 -30.37
C PHE A 932 50.76 -40.44 -31.84
N ASP A 933 49.69 -41.15 -32.22
CA ASP A 933 48.99 -40.88 -33.47
C ASP A 933 48.06 -39.65 -33.37
N SER A 934 47.36 -39.31 -34.45
CA SER A 934 46.57 -38.06 -34.55
C SER A 934 45.47 -37.91 -33.51
N ASP A 935 44.93 -39.03 -33.03
CA ASP A 935 43.88 -39.08 -32.01
C ASP A 935 44.44 -39.47 -30.62
N ALA A 936 45.75 -39.69 -30.54
CA ALA A 936 46.46 -40.39 -29.46
C ALA A 936 45.84 -41.74 -29.08
N ALA A 937 45.12 -42.40 -29.99
CA ALA A 937 44.63 -43.75 -29.82
C ALA A 937 45.78 -44.76 -29.70
N THR A 938 46.91 -44.52 -30.37
CA THR A 938 48.13 -45.33 -30.23
C THR A 938 49.25 -44.55 -29.53
N LEU A 939 49.71 -45.05 -28.38
CA LEU A 939 51.00 -44.67 -27.78
C LEU A 939 52.10 -45.50 -28.42
N SER A 940 53.15 -44.84 -28.92
CA SER A 940 54.29 -45.46 -29.61
C SER A 940 55.62 -45.04 -28.98
N ILE A 941 56.32 -45.99 -28.36
CA ILE A 941 57.69 -45.84 -27.85
C ILE A 941 58.65 -46.29 -28.94
N SER A 942 59.54 -45.41 -29.41
CA SER A 942 60.49 -45.70 -30.49
C SER A 942 61.72 -46.51 -30.03
N SER A 943 62.15 -46.30 -28.78
CA SER A 943 63.29 -46.96 -28.15
C SER A 943 63.10 -47.05 -26.63
N ALA A 944 62.76 -48.24 -26.13
CA ALA A 944 62.46 -48.48 -24.73
C ALA A 944 63.69 -48.35 -23.81
N SER A 945 63.42 -47.99 -22.55
CA SER A 945 64.39 -47.82 -21.47
C SER A 945 63.70 -48.02 -20.11
N ALA A 946 64.47 -48.15 -19.02
CA ALA A 946 63.95 -48.39 -17.68
C ALA A 946 62.85 -47.41 -17.22
N SER A 947 62.93 -46.13 -17.62
CA SER A 947 61.93 -45.11 -17.28
C SER A 947 60.54 -45.36 -17.89
N HIS A 948 60.47 -46.18 -18.95
CA HIS A 948 59.21 -46.58 -19.60
C HIS A 948 58.51 -47.75 -18.89
N ARG A 949 59.14 -48.42 -17.91
CA ARG A 949 58.45 -49.43 -17.07
C ARG A 949 57.35 -48.74 -16.25
N GLY A 950 56.12 -49.27 -16.27
CA GLY A 950 55.01 -48.73 -15.47
C GLY A 950 53.65 -49.34 -15.82
N GLN A 951 52.61 -48.86 -15.12
CA GLN A 951 51.21 -49.17 -15.38
C GLN A 951 50.59 -48.10 -16.30
N TYR A 952 50.13 -48.51 -17.47
CA TYR A 952 49.57 -47.64 -18.50
C TYR A 952 48.03 -47.75 -18.53
N SER A 953 47.36 -46.60 -18.52
CA SER A 953 45.91 -46.47 -18.69
C SER A 953 45.57 -45.28 -19.59
N CYS A 954 44.32 -45.14 -20.01
CA CYS A 954 43.87 -44.06 -20.89
C CYS A 954 42.49 -43.52 -20.51
N LEU A 955 42.22 -42.27 -20.87
CA LEU A 955 40.91 -41.62 -20.81
C LEU A 955 40.49 -41.22 -22.23
N GLY A 956 39.24 -41.48 -22.62
CA GLY A 956 38.67 -41.03 -23.88
C GLY A 956 37.95 -39.69 -23.72
N LYS A 957 38.10 -38.80 -24.70
CA LYS A 957 37.36 -37.54 -24.84
C LYS A 957 36.78 -37.42 -26.25
N LEU A 958 35.48 -37.16 -26.37
CA LEU A 958 34.79 -37.08 -27.66
C LEU A 958 35.30 -35.86 -28.46
N LYS A 959 35.54 -36.04 -29.76
CA LYS A 959 36.08 -34.99 -30.66
C LYS A 959 35.13 -33.81 -30.84
N SER A 960 33.82 -34.08 -30.88
CA SER A 960 32.79 -33.13 -31.30
C SER A 960 32.10 -32.39 -30.16
N ARG A 961 32.17 -32.91 -28.92
CA ARG A 961 31.45 -32.38 -27.73
C ARG A 961 32.32 -32.62 -26.47
N PRO A 962 32.19 -31.85 -25.38
CA PRO A 962 33.09 -31.91 -24.22
C PRO A 962 32.91 -33.15 -23.31
N VAL A 963 32.43 -34.28 -23.84
CA VAL A 963 32.24 -35.53 -23.11
C VAL A 963 33.59 -36.20 -22.86
N SER A 964 33.82 -36.64 -21.62
CA SER A 964 35.01 -37.38 -21.20
C SER A 964 34.61 -38.64 -20.46
N SER A 965 35.25 -39.77 -20.75
CA SER A 965 35.04 -41.03 -20.04
C SER A 965 35.75 -41.05 -18.69
N ILE A 966 35.48 -42.07 -17.89
CA ILE A 966 36.40 -42.49 -16.82
C ILE A 966 37.71 -43.05 -17.43
N VAL A 967 38.74 -43.20 -16.60
CA VAL A 967 40.01 -43.85 -16.98
C VAL A 967 39.79 -45.37 -17.14
N SER A 968 40.51 -45.98 -18.09
CA SER A 968 40.52 -47.42 -18.35
C SER A 968 41.08 -48.23 -17.17
N SER A 969 40.97 -49.56 -17.28
CA SER A 969 41.88 -50.48 -16.58
C SER A 969 43.35 -50.22 -16.95
N GLU A 970 44.25 -50.55 -16.04
CA GLU A 970 45.71 -50.39 -16.18
C GLU A 970 46.34 -51.67 -16.78
N ILE A 971 47.23 -51.55 -17.77
CA ILE A 971 48.08 -52.63 -18.29
C ILE A 971 49.54 -52.39 -17.84
N THR A 972 50.29 -53.44 -17.48
CA THR A 972 51.68 -53.28 -17.02
C THR A 972 52.69 -53.52 -18.14
N LEU A 973 53.59 -52.56 -18.36
CA LEU A 973 54.72 -52.69 -19.29
C LEU A 973 56.02 -52.98 -18.54
N HIS A 974 56.63 -54.14 -18.81
CA HIS A 974 57.88 -54.56 -18.19
C HIS A 974 59.07 -54.23 -19.10
N VAL A 975 59.79 -53.16 -18.79
CA VAL A 975 61.09 -52.89 -19.41
C VAL A 975 62.22 -53.42 -18.53
N TYR A 976 63.19 -54.09 -19.15
CA TYR A 976 64.41 -54.61 -18.55
C TYR A 976 65.62 -53.70 -18.83
N ASP A 977 66.63 -53.74 -17.96
CA ASP A 977 67.79 -52.83 -18.03
C ASP A 977 68.92 -53.30 -18.96
N THR A 978 68.92 -54.58 -19.36
CA THR A 978 69.97 -55.21 -20.17
C THR A 978 69.36 -56.09 -21.27
N LYS A 979 70.12 -56.39 -22.33
CA LYS A 979 69.74 -57.39 -23.35
C LYS A 979 69.46 -58.77 -22.73
N PRO A 980 68.60 -59.61 -23.36
CA PRO A 980 68.38 -60.97 -22.90
C PRO A 980 69.55 -61.89 -23.29
N ARG A 981 69.87 -62.84 -22.40
CA ARG A 981 70.97 -63.79 -22.61
C ARG A 981 70.50 -65.03 -23.36
N VAL A 982 71.15 -65.32 -24.48
CA VAL A 982 70.96 -66.55 -25.26
C VAL A 982 71.94 -67.62 -24.78
N THR A 983 71.47 -68.86 -24.66
CA THR A 983 72.31 -70.03 -24.36
C THR A 983 72.17 -71.09 -25.45
N LEU A 984 73.26 -71.79 -25.74
CA LEU A 984 73.32 -72.88 -26.72
C LEU A 984 73.64 -74.17 -25.98
N MET A 985 72.83 -75.20 -26.21
CA MET A 985 72.97 -76.53 -25.64
C MET A 985 73.19 -77.56 -26.77
N GLN A 986 73.88 -78.64 -26.47
CA GLN A 986 74.12 -79.77 -27.39
C GLN A 986 73.65 -81.07 -26.73
N ASN A 987 73.00 -81.94 -27.50
CA ASN A 987 72.58 -83.26 -27.07
C ASN A 987 72.98 -84.31 -28.14
N PRO A 988 73.79 -85.34 -27.81
CA PRO A 988 74.47 -85.55 -26.53
C PRO A 988 75.63 -84.57 -26.30
N ILE A 989 75.95 -84.30 -25.03
CA ILE A 989 77.00 -83.35 -24.60
C ILE A 989 78.39 -84.00 -24.71
N HIS A 990 78.81 -84.38 -25.92
CA HIS A 990 80.13 -84.95 -26.20
C HIS A 990 80.91 -84.05 -27.16
N ASN A 991 82.16 -83.75 -26.80
CA ASN A 991 83.06 -82.91 -27.60
C ASN A 991 83.49 -83.60 -28.90
N VAL A 992 83.62 -84.92 -28.86
CA VAL A 992 83.96 -85.79 -30.00
C VAL A 992 82.80 -86.75 -30.24
N MET A 993 82.32 -86.76 -31.47
CA MET A 993 81.32 -87.69 -32.01
C MET A 993 81.95 -88.54 -33.11
N HIS A 994 81.27 -89.59 -33.57
CA HIS A 994 81.78 -90.43 -34.66
C HIS A 994 80.91 -90.33 -35.92
N THR A 995 81.46 -90.65 -37.08
CA THR A 995 80.69 -90.68 -38.34
C THR A 995 79.47 -91.59 -38.19
N GLY A 996 78.29 -91.07 -38.54
CA GLY A 996 77.00 -91.75 -38.34
C GLY A 996 76.30 -91.47 -37.01
N ASP A 997 76.94 -90.80 -36.04
CA ASP A 997 76.27 -90.41 -34.78
C ASP A 997 75.28 -89.26 -35.03
N PRO A 998 74.10 -89.24 -34.39
CA PRO A 998 73.20 -88.09 -34.38
C PRO A 998 73.62 -87.06 -33.32
N VAL A 999 73.50 -85.77 -33.63
CA VAL A 999 73.68 -84.66 -32.66
C VAL A 999 72.65 -83.56 -32.91
N THR A 1000 72.07 -83.04 -31.83
CA THR A 1000 71.08 -81.96 -31.86
C THR A 1000 71.54 -80.80 -31.00
N TYR A 1001 71.50 -79.60 -31.56
CA TYR A 1001 71.64 -78.36 -30.83
C TYR A 1001 70.27 -77.78 -30.50
N SER A 1002 70.15 -77.15 -29.33
CA SER A 1002 69.01 -76.33 -28.95
C SER A 1002 69.47 -74.95 -28.45
N CYS A 1003 68.87 -73.91 -29.01
CA CYS A 1003 69.09 -72.52 -28.67
C CYS A 1003 67.97 -72.07 -27.71
N HIS A 1004 68.34 -71.54 -26.54
CA HIS A 1004 67.41 -71.23 -25.47
C HIS A 1004 67.55 -69.78 -24.98
N ILE A 1005 66.42 -69.21 -24.58
CA ILE A 1005 66.28 -67.86 -24.05
C ILE A 1005 65.20 -67.89 -22.96
N ASN A 1006 65.51 -67.34 -21.78
CA ASN A 1006 64.72 -67.55 -20.57
C ASN A 1006 63.51 -66.59 -20.43
N VAL A 1007 63.30 -65.68 -21.38
CA VAL A 1007 62.39 -64.52 -21.23
C VAL A 1007 61.71 -64.14 -22.55
N SER A 1008 60.40 -63.87 -22.45
CA SER A 1008 59.52 -63.38 -23.53
C SER A 1008 59.35 -64.29 -24.76
N SER A 1009 58.33 -63.97 -25.55
CA SER A 1009 57.96 -64.61 -26.82
C SER A 1009 58.47 -63.81 -28.04
N GLY A 1010 58.11 -64.24 -29.26
CA GLY A 1010 58.36 -63.48 -30.50
C GLY A 1010 59.75 -63.64 -31.12
N TRP A 1011 60.58 -64.56 -30.63
CA TRP A 1011 61.97 -64.74 -31.07
C TRP A 1011 62.11 -65.52 -32.38
N GLU A 1012 62.77 -64.92 -33.38
CA GLU A 1012 63.37 -65.62 -34.51
C GLU A 1012 64.79 -66.07 -34.15
N TYR A 1013 65.13 -67.30 -34.49
CA TYR A 1013 66.41 -67.94 -34.16
C TYR A 1013 67.33 -67.97 -35.38
N LEU A 1014 68.58 -67.52 -35.22
CA LEU A 1014 69.64 -67.58 -36.21
C LEU A 1014 70.76 -68.48 -35.70
N TRP A 1015 71.34 -69.22 -36.64
CA TRP A 1015 72.42 -70.17 -36.38
C TRP A 1015 73.70 -69.71 -37.05
N HIS A 1016 74.83 -69.90 -36.37
CA HIS A 1016 76.16 -69.62 -36.90
C HIS A 1016 77.07 -70.84 -36.73
N LYS A 1017 77.94 -71.06 -37.71
CA LYS A 1017 79.04 -72.02 -37.65
C LYS A 1017 80.30 -71.36 -38.16
N ASP A 1018 81.38 -71.46 -37.37
CA ASP A 1018 82.70 -70.90 -37.68
C ASP A 1018 82.61 -69.41 -38.09
N GLY A 1019 81.80 -68.66 -37.33
CA GLY A 1019 81.46 -67.25 -37.57
C GLY A 1019 80.42 -67.00 -38.69
N SER A 1020 80.29 -67.91 -39.65
CA SER A 1020 79.40 -67.76 -40.81
C SER A 1020 77.94 -68.09 -40.45
N PRO A 1021 76.94 -67.35 -40.96
CA PRO A 1021 75.53 -67.66 -40.73
C PRO A 1021 75.12 -68.94 -41.48
N LEU A 1022 74.25 -69.73 -40.85
CA LEU A 1022 73.62 -70.91 -41.43
C LEU A 1022 72.14 -70.61 -41.73
N ASN A 1023 71.68 -71.01 -42.91
CA ASN A 1023 70.28 -70.89 -43.30
C ASN A 1023 69.44 -72.01 -42.65
N LEU A 1024 69.17 -71.85 -41.35
CA LEU A 1024 68.44 -72.78 -40.49
C LEU A 1024 67.37 -72.03 -39.71
N PHE A 1025 66.18 -72.61 -39.61
CA PHE A 1025 65.02 -71.99 -38.97
C PHE A 1025 64.58 -72.78 -37.74
N GLY A 1026 64.15 -72.07 -36.71
CA GLY A 1026 63.69 -72.64 -35.44
C GLY A 1026 64.78 -72.77 -34.38
N ASN A 1027 64.35 -73.08 -33.15
CA ASN A 1027 65.20 -73.11 -31.96
C ASN A 1027 66.09 -74.35 -31.85
N ASN A 1028 65.97 -75.33 -32.75
CA ASN A 1028 66.75 -76.57 -32.73
C ASN A 1028 67.44 -76.82 -34.09
N HIS A 1029 68.70 -77.25 -34.07
CA HIS A 1029 69.42 -77.72 -35.25
C HIS A 1029 69.88 -79.17 -35.05
N SER A 1030 69.22 -80.11 -35.73
CA SER A 1030 69.55 -81.54 -35.69
C SER A 1030 70.40 -81.97 -36.90
N ILE A 1031 71.46 -82.71 -36.63
CA ILE A 1031 72.29 -83.44 -37.60
C ILE A 1031 72.01 -84.92 -37.38
N SER A 1032 71.27 -85.54 -38.29
CA SER A 1032 70.79 -86.94 -38.15
C SER A 1032 71.87 -88.00 -38.35
N SER A 1033 72.96 -87.66 -39.02
CA SER A 1033 74.12 -88.51 -39.26
C SER A 1033 75.36 -87.63 -39.45
N ALA A 1034 76.27 -87.65 -38.48
CA ALA A 1034 77.48 -86.84 -38.50
C ALA A 1034 78.47 -87.27 -39.59
N VAL A 1035 79.07 -86.30 -40.28
CA VAL A 1035 80.24 -86.48 -41.16
C VAL A 1035 81.31 -85.43 -40.84
N ARG A 1036 82.59 -85.63 -41.19
CA ARG A 1036 83.67 -84.68 -40.82
C ARG A 1036 83.41 -83.21 -41.20
N LYS A 1037 82.63 -82.93 -42.26
CA LYS A 1037 82.23 -81.56 -42.64
C LYS A 1037 81.34 -80.85 -41.58
N ASN A 1038 80.75 -81.60 -40.65
CA ASN A 1038 80.01 -81.03 -39.52
C ASN A 1038 80.92 -80.55 -38.37
N THR A 1039 82.19 -80.98 -38.27
CA THR A 1039 83.18 -80.45 -37.29
C THR A 1039 83.28 -78.94 -37.39
N GLY A 1040 83.25 -78.23 -36.26
CA GLY A 1040 83.33 -76.76 -36.20
C GLY A 1040 82.73 -76.15 -34.92
N SER A 1041 82.71 -74.82 -34.88
CA SER A 1041 82.28 -74.00 -33.75
C SER A 1041 80.87 -73.44 -33.98
N TYR A 1042 79.88 -73.98 -33.30
CA TYR A 1042 78.47 -73.58 -33.40
C TYR A 1042 78.11 -72.48 -32.38
N GLN A 1043 77.30 -71.51 -32.82
CA GLN A 1043 76.69 -70.47 -32.00
C GLN A 1043 75.25 -70.22 -32.47
N CYS A 1044 74.42 -69.60 -31.63
CA CYS A 1044 73.11 -69.10 -32.03
C CYS A 1044 72.88 -67.67 -31.52
N GLN A 1045 71.95 -66.96 -32.15
CA GLN A 1045 71.52 -65.61 -31.83
C GLN A 1045 70.01 -65.52 -32.05
N VAL A 1046 69.31 -64.67 -31.31
CA VAL A 1046 67.89 -64.36 -31.59
C VAL A 1046 67.68 -62.90 -31.98
N LYS A 1047 66.71 -62.67 -32.85
CA LYS A 1047 66.18 -61.35 -33.20
C LYS A 1047 64.66 -61.30 -33.08
N ARG A 1048 64.09 -60.10 -32.94
CA ARG A 1048 62.63 -59.88 -33.09
C ARG A 1048 62.33 -58.45 -33.53
N GLY A 1049 61.09 -58.21 -33.95
CA GLY A 1049 60.64 -56.93 -34.50
C GLY A 1049 60.80 -56.84 -36.03
N SER A 1050 59.82 -56.22 -36.70
CA SER A 1050 59.67 -56.24 -38.16
C SER A 1050 60.17 -54.99 -38.89
N LYS A 1051 60.10 -53.81 -38.25
CA LYS A 1051 60.67 -52.55 -38.78
C LYS A 1051 62.00 -52.22 -38.10
N THR A 1052 61.99 -52.25 -36.78
CA THR A 1052 63.12 -52.08 -35.87
C THR A 1052 63.51 -53.47 -35.36
N ILE A 1053 64.53 -54.07 -35.99
CA ILE A 1053 64.99 -55.42 -35.62
C ILE A 1053 65.89 -55.31 -34.38
N PHE A 1054 65.40 -55.80 -33.24
CA PHE A 1054 66.19 -55.95 -32.03
C PHE A 1054 67.02 -57.24 -32.10
N TRP A 1055 68.29 -57.15 -31.69
CA TRP A 1055 69.25 -58.25 -31.71
C TRP A 1055 69.81 -58.52 -30.32
N SER A 1056 69.61 -59.74 -29.83
CA SER A 1056 70.38 -60.31 -28.71
C SER A 1056 71.87 -60.41 -29.05
N ASP A 1057 72.71 -60.64 -28.05
CA ASP A 1057 74.12 -60.97 -28.28
C ASP A 1057 74.26 -62.47 -28.56
N GLN A 1058 75.29 -62.86 -29.32
CA GLN A 1058 75.51 -64.27 -29.69
C GLN A 1058 75.78 -65.16 -28.47
N SER A 1059 75.29 -66.40 -28.53
CA SER A 1059 75.56 -67.42 -27.51
C SER A 1059 77.06 -67.70 -27.38
N GLN A 1060 77.45 -68.28 -26.25
CA GLN A 1060 78.75 -68.93 -26.13
C GLN A 1060 78.89 -70.05 -27.17
N ALA A 1061 80.11 -70.25 -27.66
CA ALA A 1061 80.40 -71.19 -28.73
C ALA A 1061 80.54 -72.63 -28.23
N VAL A 1062 79.86 -73.57 -28.90
CA VAL A 1062 79.97 -75.01 -28.65
C VAL A 1062 80.73 -75.65 -29.80
N LYS A 1063 81.81 -76.37 -29.49
CA LYS A 1063 82.66 -77.03 -30.49
C LYS A 1063 82.26 -78.49 -30.67
N LEU A 1064 82.12 -78.89 -31.92
CA LEU A 1064 81.91 -80.28 -32.35
C LEU A 1064 83.13 -80.78 -33.09
N ASP A 1065 83.63 -81.95 -32.73
CA ASP A 1065 84.57 -82.71 -33.55
C ASP A 1065 84.05 -84.11 -33.88
N ILE A 1066 84.50 -84.68 -35.01
CA ILE A 1066 83.95 -85.89 -35.62
C ILE A 1066 85.05 -86.79 -36.18
N GLU A 1067 85.23 -87.94 -35.54
CA GLU A 1067 86.17 -88.99 -35.94
C GLU A 1067 85.49 -90.08 -36.79
N GLU A 1068 86.28 -90.90 -37.48
CA GLU A 1068 85.78 -92.03 -38.29
C GLU A 1068 85.70 -93.33 -37.48
N ARG A 1069 84.76 -94.22 -37.82
CA ARG A 1069 84.61 -95.52 -37.17
C ARG A 1069 85.59 -96.56 -37.75
N PRO A 1070 86.25 -97.38 -36.90
CA PRO A 1070 87.15 -98.45 -37.35
C PRO A 1070 86.38 -99.56 -38.10
N LYS A 1071 87.08 -100.42 -38.85
CA LYS A 1071 86.51 -101.49 -39.68
C LYS A 1071 86.93 -102.89 -39.19
N ALA A 1072 85.99 -103.84 -39.28
CA ALA A 1072 86.22 -105.27 -39.05
C ALA A 1072 86.79 -105.98 -40.29
N ASP A 1073 87.53 -107.06 -40.10
CA ASP A 1073 88.05 -107.92 -41.18
C ASP A 1073 87.99 -109.41 -40.82
N ILE A 1074 87.92 -110.28 -41.84
CA ILE A 1074 87.85 -111.75 -41.69
C ILE A 1074 89.20 -112.38 -42.03
N ILE A 1075 89.64 -113.29 -41.16
CA ILE A 1075 90.92 -114.01 -41.24
C ILE A 1075 90.62 -115.51 -41.24
N LEU A 1076 91.20 -116.26 -42.19
CA LEU A 1076 91.09 -117.73 -42.23
C LEU A 1076 92.10 -118.36 -41.25
N LEU A 1077 91.66 -119.33 -40.43
CA LEU A 1077 92.52 -120.03 -39.45
C LEU A 1077 92.95 -121.43 -39.89
N THR A 1078 92.19 -122.08 -40.78
CA THR A 1078 92.57 -123.35 -41.40
C THR A 1078 93.38 -123.09 -42.67
N GLY A 1079 94.63 -123.56 -42.73
CA GLY A 1079 95.59 -123.27 -43.82
C GLY A 1079 95.26 -123.85 -45.20
N TRP A 1080 94.03 -124.31 -45.42
CA TRP A 1080 93.52 -124.88 -46.67
C TRP A 1080 92.12 -124.31 -46.95
N SER A 1081 91.80 -124.06 -48.21
CA SER A 1081 90.54 -123.45 -48.67
C SER A 1081 89.53 -124.44 -49.25
N GLU A 1082 89.78 -125.75 -49.08
CA GLU A 1082 89.04 -126.85 -49.71
C GLU A 1082 88.64 -127.86 -48.64
N VAL A 1083 87.47 -128.48 -48.77
CA VAL A 1083 86.87 -129.32 -47.71
C VAL A 1083 86.69 -130.75 -48.20
N PHE A 1084 87.59 -131.64 -47.79
CA PHE A 1084 87.46 -133.07 -48.04
C PHE A 1084 86.34 -133.69 -47.19
N SER A 1085 85.90 -134.90 -47.54
CA SER A 1085 84.67 -135.55 -47.04
C SER A 1085 84.63 -135.88 -45.54
N THR A 1086 85.59 -135.42 -44.74
CA THR A 1086 85.69 -135.61 -43.28
C THR A 1086 86.11 -134.36 -42.50
N ASP A 1087 86.43 -133.24 -43.16
CA ASP A 1087 87.12 -132.11 -42.54
C ASP A 1087 86.23 -130.85 -42.35
N SER A 1088 86.77 -129.81 -41.69
CA SER A 1088 86.06 -128.56 -41.39
C SER A 1088 86.94 -127.31 -41.51
N LEU A 1089 86.33 -126.19 -41.87
CA LEU A 1089 86.94 -124.89 -42.16
C LEU A 1089 86.68 -123.92 -41.00
N VAL A 1090 87.65 -123.07 -40.61
CA VAL A 1090 87.46 -122.11 -39.50
C VAL A 1090 87.84 -120.68 -39.90
N LEU A 1091 86.88 -119.77 -39.74
CA LEU A 1091 87.01 -118.32 -39.92
C LEU A 1091 87.19 -117.63 -38.56
N ARG A 1092 87.90 -116.49 -38.53
CA ARG A 1092 88.05 -115.56 -37.40
C ARG A 1092 87.67 -114.14 -37.82
N CYS A 1093 87.05 -113.38 -36.94
CA CYS A 1093 86.87 -111.94 -37.12
C CYS A 1093 87.92 -111.18 -36.28
N GLY A 1094 88.40 -110.04 -36.77
CA GLY A 1094 89.33 -109.18 -36.06
C GLY A 1094 89.15 -107.71 -36.42
N MET A 1095 89.74 -106.82 -35.62
CA MET A 1095 90.01 -105.43 -36.00
C MET A 1095 91.47 -105.32 -36.40
N GLN A 1096 91.75 -104.73 -37.57
CA GLN A 1096 93.10 -104.30 -37.88
C GLN A 1096 93.41 -102.99 -37.12
N GLU A 1097 94.58 -102.93 -36.47
CA GLU A 1097 95.11 -101.75 -35.77
C GLU A 1097 94.25 -101.16 -34.61
N SER A 1098 93.53 -102.02 -33.87
CA SER A 1098 92.85 -101.65 -32.61
C SER A 1098 93.52 -102.26 -31.38
N GLN A 1099 93.81 -101.44 -30.36
CA GLN A 1099 94.16 -101.92 -29.00
C GLN A 1099 92.93 -102.16 -28.10
N ASP A 1100 91.77 -101.64 -28.48
CA ASP A 1100 90.51 -101.85 -27.75
C ASP A 1100 90.02 -103.29 -27.85
N ILE A 1101 89.33 -103.75 -26.80
CA ILE A 1101 88.68 -105.08 -26.74
C ILE A 1101 87.33 -105.02 -27.47
N TRP A 1102 87.14 -105.88 -28.47
CA TRP A 1102 85.92 -106.00 -29.26
C TRP A 1102 85.32 -107.40 -29.15
N ASN A 1103 83.99 -107.47 -29.06
CA ASN A 1103 83.23 -108.69 -29.32
C ASN A 1103 82.78 -108.69 -30.79
N TYR A 1104 82.62 -109.87 -31.39
CA TYR A 1104 82.32 -109.99 -32.82
C TYR A 1104 80.98 -110.68 -33.09
N THR A 1105 80.20 -110.07 -33.97
CA THR A 1105 78.91 -110.58 -34.48
C THR A 1105 79.11 -111.03 -35.93
N TRP A 1106 78.68 -112.25 -36.25
CA TRP A 1106 78.76 -112.81 -37.60
C TRP A 1106 77.44 -112.70 -38.36
N PHE A 1107 77.52 -112.63 -39.68
CA PHE A 1107 76.38 -112.58 -40.59
C PHE A 1107 76.60 -113.56 -41.75
N LYS A 1108 75.61 -114.43 -42.02
CA LYS A 1108 75.55 -115.35 -43.17
C LYS A 1108 74.47 -114.83 -44.13
N GLU A 1109 74.81 -114.62 -45.40
CA GLU A 1109 73.93 -113.97 -46.39
C GLU A 1109 73.30 -112.66 -45.88
N GLY A 1110 74.10 -111.84 -45.19
CA GLY A 1110 73.68 -110.57 -44.58
C GLY A 1110 72.77 -110.69 -43.34
N LYS A 1111 72.25 -111.89 -43.01
CA LYS A 1111 71.49 -112.14 -41.78
C LYS A 1111 72.43 -112.47 -40.62
N GLN A 1112 72.20 -111.84 -39.47
CA GLN A 1112 72.96 -112.11 -38.25
C GLN A 1112 72.80 -113.57 -37.81
N ILE A 1113 73.94 -114.23 -37.55
CA ILE A 1113 74.00 -115.54 -36.90
C ILE A 1113 74.24 -115.28 -35.42
N ASN A 1114 73.43 -115.86 -34.53
CA ASN A 1114 73.53 -115.62 -33.09
C ASN A 1114 74.66 -116.42 -32.41
N LEU A 1115 75.90 -116.20 -32.86
CA LEU A 1115 77.13 -116.51 -32.14
C LEU A 1115 77.93 -115.21 -31.93
N LEU A 1116 77.97 -114.75 -30.67
CA LEU A 1116 79.00 -113.81 -30.21
C LEU A 1116 80.29 -114.60 -29.99
N SER A 1117 81.06 -114.76 -31.05
CA SER A 1117 82.27 -115.58 -31.07
C SER A 1117 83.31 -114.93 -31.97
N GLU A 1118 84.57 -114.92 -31.53
CA GLU A 1118 85.70 -114.56 -32.36
C GLU A 1118 85.83 -115.45 -33.61
N LYS A 1119 85.36 -116.72 -33.54
CA LYS A 1119 85.56 -117.75 -34.57
C LYS A 1119 84.25 -118.41 -35.01
N HIS A 1120 84.15 -118.77 -36.28
CA HIS A 1120 83.01 -119.49 -36.87
C HIS A 1120 83.50 -120.71 -37.68
N THR A 1121 82.88 -121.87 -37.47
CA THR A 1121 83.29 -123.15 -38.09
C THR A 1121 82.27 -123.64 -39.10
N VAL A 1122 82.74 -123.91 -40.31
CA VAL A 1122 81.95 -124.33 -41.47
C VAL A 1122 82.28 -125.78 -41.82
N THR A 1123 81.26 -126.61 -42.06
CA THR A 1123 81.40 -128.04 -42.39
C THR A 1123 80.51 -128.40 -43.58
N PRO A 1124 80.77 -129.54 -44.28
CA PRO A 1124 79.91 -129.99 -45.38
C PRO A 1124 78.43 -130.21 -45.00
N GLN A 1125 78.13 -130.34 -43.70
CA GLN A 1125 76.78 -130.56 -43.18
C GLN A 1125 76.05 -129.26 -42.83
N ASN A 1126 76.77 -128.16 -42.55
CA ASN A 1126 76.18 -126.88 -42.13
C ASN A 1126 76.28 -125.76 -43.18
N ASP A 1127 77.06 -125.96 -44.25
CA ASP A 1127 77.10 -125.09 -45.43
C ASP A 1127 77.31 -125.85 -46.76
N PRO A 1128 76.41 -126.77 -47.13
CA PRO A 1128 76.55 -127.54 -48.38
C PRO A 1128 76.41 -126.69 -49.67
N GLU A 1129 75.89 -125.46 -49.58
CA GLU A 1129 75.52 -124.62 -50.74
C GLU A 1129 76.49 -123.47 -51.05
N GLN A 1130 77.60 -123.32 -50.30
CA GLN A 1130 78.63 -122.27 -50.45
C GLN A 1130 78.14 -120.83 -50.15
N SER A 1131 78.10 -120.43 -48.88
CA SER A 1131 77.54 -119.13 -48.47
C SER A 1131 78.58 -118.02 -48.21
N GLN A 1132 78.08 -116.78 -48.21
CA GLN A 1132 78.78 -115.54 -47.91
C GLN A 1132 78.75 -115.20 -46.42
N TYR A 1133 79.92 -114.94 -45.84
CA TYR A 1133 80.11 -114.55 -44.44
C TYR A 1133 80.70 -113.14 -44.30
N THR A 1134 80.18 -112.34 -43.37
CA THR A 1134 80.72 -111.02 -42.93
C THR A 1134 80.68 -110.91 -41.40
N CYS A 1135 81.41 -109.97 -40.81
CA CYS A 1135 81.38 -109.73 -39.36
C CYS A 1135 81.43 -108.24 -38.96
N GLU A 1136 81.03 -107.93 -37.74
CA GLU A 1136 80.99 -106.57 -37.15
C GLU A 1136 81.53 -106.61 -35.72
N GLY A 1137 82.32 -105.61 -35.32
CA GLY A 1137 82.79 -105.45 -33.95
C GLY A 1137 81.81 -104.63 -33.12
N ILE A 1138 81.54 -105.06 -31.89
CA ILE A 1138 80.69 -104.36 -30.92
C ILE A 1138 81.45 -104.19 -29.60
N ARG A 1139 81.33 -102.99 -28.98
CA ARG A 1139 81.93 -102.67 -27.68
C ARG A 1139 81.06 -101.71 -26.85
N THR A 1140 81.39 -101.56 -25.57
CA THR A 1140 80.68 -100.66 -24.64
C THR A 1140 81.16 -99.21 -24.67
N GLY A 1141 82.39 -98.95 -25.13
CA GLY A 1141 82.91 -97.58 -25.37
C GLY A 1141 82.39 -96.97 -26.67
N ARG A 1142 82.68 -95.68 -26.93
CA ARG A 1142 82.42 -95.03 -28.23
C ARG A 1142 83.64 -95.21 -29.17
N PRO A 1143 83.46 -95.52 -30.46
CA PRO A 1143 82.21 -95.89 -31.11
C PRO A 1143 81.79 -97.30 -30.66
N SER A 1144 80.50 -97.51 -30.44
CA SER A 1144 79.95 -98.75 -29.88
C SER A 1144 79.88 -99.91 -30.88
N TYR A 1145 79.99 -99.61 -32.17
CA TYR A 1145 80.09 -100.60 -33.25
C TYR A 1145 81.06 -100.13 -34.33
N SER A 1146 81.81 -101.07 -34.89
CA SER A 1146 82.69 -100.87 -36.04
C SER A 1146 81.87 -100.73 -37.34
N LYS A 1147 82.54 -100.36 -38.43
CA LYS A 1147 82.10 -100.69 -39.78
C LYS A 1147 82.23 -102.20 -40.00
N ARG A 1148 81.27 -102.79 -40.71
CA ARG A 1148 81.21 -104.22 -41.04
C ARG A 1148 82.36 -104.63 -41.99
N SER A 1149 82.73 -105.90 -41.98
CA SER A 1149 83.81 -106.46 -42.81
C SER A 1149 83.42 -106.61 -44.27
N ASP A 1150 84.45 -106.80 -45.10
CA ASP A 1150 84.27 -107.30 -46.46
C ASP A 1150 83.90 -108.82 -46.42
N PRO A 1151 83.22 -109.36 -47.46
CA PRO A 1151 82.65 -110.71 -47.45
C PRO A 1151 83.63 -111.84 -47.86
N TYR A 1152 83.36 -113.06 -47.36
CA TYR A 1152 84.13 -114.29 -47.63
C TYR A 1152 83.24 -115.47 -48.09
N MET A 1153 83.74 -116.35 -48.98
CA MET A 1153 83.01 -117.46 -49.63
C MET A 1153 83.76 -118.82 -49.55
N THR A 1154 83.04 -119.95 -49.64
CA THR A 1154 83.57 -121.34 -49.59
C THR A 1154 83.46 -122.09 -50.95
N LYS A 1155 84.17 -123.23 -51.16
CA LYS A 1155 84.30 -123.92 -52.48
C LYS A 1155 84.55 -125.45 -52.36
N ASN A 1156 84.19 -126.25 -53.40
CA ASN A 1156 84.55 -127.68 -53.54
C ASN A 1156 84.43 -128.22 -55.00
N LEU A 1157 85.00 -129.40 -55.32
CA LEU A 1157 85.08 -129.99 -56.69
C LEU A 1157 85.07 -131.55 -56.73
N LEU A 1158 84.16 -132.18 -57.49
CA LEU A 1158 84.42 -133.47 -58.19
C LEU A 1158 83.40 -133.83 -59.32
N LEU A 1159 83.94 -134.53 -60.33
CA LEU A 1159 83.43 -135.06 -61.62
C LEU A 1159 81.94 -135.02 -62.08
N LYS A 1160 81.78 -134.79 -63.40
CA LYS A 1160 80.55 -134.98 -64.19
C LYS A 1160 80.27 -136.46 -64.52
N ARG A 1161 79.00 -136.91 -64.49
CA ARG A 1161 78.37 -137.58 -65.65
C ARG A 1161 76.82 -137.65 -65.63
N LYS A 1162 76.22 -137.25 -66.76
CA LYS A 1162 74.92 -137.67 -67.35
C LYS A 1162 73.58 -137.15 -66.75
N VAL A 1163 72.65 -136.86 -67.68
CA VAL A 1163 71.17 -136.74 -67.57
C VAL A 1163 70.68 -135.57 -66.69
N LEU A 1164 70.13 -134.45 -67.19
CA LEU A 1164 69.07 -134.12 -68.18
C LEU A 1164 67.72 -133.81 -67.50
N LEU A 1165 67.15 -132.64 -67.84
CA LEU A 1165 65.71 -132.29 -67.75
C LEU A 1165 65.15 -132.19 -66.30
N SER A 1166 63.97 -131.59 -66.01
CA SER A 1166 62.95 -130.99 -66.89
C SER A 1166 62.12 -129.90 -66.17
N ILE A 1167 61.73 -128.85 -66.91
CA ILE A 1167 60.32 -128.38 -67.08
C ILE A 1167 59.47 -128.29 -65.78
N SER A 1168 59.23 -127.09 -65.24
CA SER A 1168 58.16 -126.11 -65.61
C SER A 1168 56.81 -126.37 -64.92
N GLY A 1169 55.94 -125.36 -64.90
CA GLY A 1169 54.49 -125.57 -64.76
C GLY A 1169 53.76 -124.62 -63.80
N CYS A 1170 52.76 -123.93 -64.34
CA CYS A 1170 51.59 -123.35 -63.66
C CYS A 1170 51.84 -122.24 -62.61
N ILE A 1171 51.13 -121.09 -62.58
CA ILE A 1171 49.96 -120.59 -63.34
C ILE A 1171 48.81 -121.59 -63.46
N PHE A 1172 47.86 -121.58 -62.52
CA PHE A 1172 46.41 -121.64 -62.74
C PHE A 1172 45.66 -121.72 -61.39
N PHE A 1173 44.41 -121.25 -61.36
CA PHE A 1173 43.48 -121.22 -60.20
C PHE A 1173 43.90 -120.31 -59.03
N GLY A 1174 42.99 -119.61 -58.33
CA GLY A 1174 41.58 -119.29 -58.61
C GLY A 1174 41.29 -117.87 -58.09
N ILE A 1175 40.50 -117.02 -58.77
CA ILE A 1175 39.07 -117.16 -59.14
C ILE A 1175 38.15 -117.06 -57.91
N ILE A 1176 37.54 -115.86 -57.79
CA ILE A 1176 36.23 -115.54 -57.19
C ILE A 1176 36.06 -115.77 -55.68
N ILE A 1177 35.67 -114.70 -54.97
CA ILE A 1177 34.41 -114.56 -54.21
C ILE A 1177 34.26 -113.06 -53.89
N VAL A 1178 33.43 -112.35 -54.67
CA VAL A 1178 32.12 -111.76 -54.27
C VAL A 1178 32.30 -110.38 -53.58
N PHE A 1179 31.73 -109.29 -54.10
CA PHE A 1179 30.30 -108.87 -54.08
C PHE A 1179 29.78 -108.54 -52.65
N PRO A 1180 28.78 -107.64 -52.48
CA PRO A 1180 29.02 -106.42 -51.70
C PRO A 1180 28.09 -106.23 -50.49
N GLY A 1181 28.23 -105.09 -49.82
CA GLY A 1181 27.30 -104.51 -48.83
C GLY A 1181 27.85 -103.15 -48.40
N CYS A 1182 27.21 -101.99 -48.54
CA CYS A 1182 25.80 -101.64 -48.28
C CYS A 1182 25.32 -102.05 -46.89
N ILE A 1183 25.30 -101.06 -45.99
CA ILE A 1183 24.26 -100.74 -45.00
C ILE A 1183 23.38 -101.93 -44.54
N VAL A 1184 23.41 -102.29 -43.24
CA VAL A 1184 22.22 -102.45 -42.38
C VAL A 1184 22.63 -102.83 -40.93
N LEU A 1185 22.25 -101.95 -39.99
CA LEU A 1185 21.62 -102.15 -38.66
C LEU A 1185 22.06 -103.34 -37.74
N ARG A 1186 22.40 -103.16 -36.44
CA ARG A 1186 21.66 -102.63 -35.23
C ARG A 1186 21.07 -103.80 -34.39
N ILE A 1187 20.68 -103.50 -33.14
CA ILE A 1187 19.93 -104.38 -32.18
C ILE A 1187 20.83 -105.53 -31.64
N PHE A 1188 20.84 -105.99 -30.38
CA PHE A 1188 19.91 -105.99 -29.22
C PHE A 1188 20.66 -105.68 -27.89
N CYS A 1189 20.03 -105.38 -26.73
CA CYS A 1189 18.61 -105.36 -26.36
C CYS A 1189 18.25 -104.33 -25.26
N LYS A 1190 16.94 -104.16 -25.02
CA LYS A 1190 16.25 -103.49 -23.89
C LYS A 1190 16.54 -104.16 -22.52
N PRO A 1191 16.12 -103.59 -21.36
CA PRO A 1191 15.24 -102.42 -21.10
C PRO A 1191 16.05 -101.19 -20.58
N ALA A 1192 15.53 -100.13 -19.91
CA ALA A 1192 14.20 -99.77 -19.37
C ALA A 1192 13.99 -98.22 -19.40
N ASP A 1193 12.93 -97.68 -18.75
CA ASP A 1193 11.56 -97.45 -19.29
C ASP A 1193 10.61 -96.86 -18.16
N GLY A 1194 10.91 -95.73 -17.44
CA GLY A 1194 9.98 -95.16 -16.40
C GLY A 1194 10.23 -93.75 -15.77
N GLU A 1195 9.22 -92.85 -15.91
CA GLU A 1195 8.86 -91.57 -15.20
C GLU A 1195 9.89 -90.38 -15.14
N GLU A 1196 9.52 -89.08 -15.29
CA GLU A 1196 8.21 -88.40 -15.48
C GLU A 1196 8.31 -87.13 -16.41
N LYS A 1197 7.18 -86.42 -16.58
CA LYS A 1197 6.88 -85.27 -17.50
C LYS A 1197 7.55 -83.91 -17.14
N PRO A 1198 7.53 -82.85 -18.00
CA PRO A 1198 6.67 -82.59 -19.16
C PRO A 1198 7.43 -82.24 -20.48
N GLU A 1199 6.89 -81.32 -21.30
CA GLU A 1199 7.06 -81.26 -22.76
C GLU A 1199 7.10 -79.83 -23.39
N GLU A 1200 7.59 -79.74 -24.66
CA GLU A 1200 7.30 -78.74 -25.73
C GLU A 1200 7.91 -77.30 -25.69
N THR A 1201 8.30 -76.64 -26.81
CA THR A 1201 8.23 -76.87 -28.29
C THR A 1201 9.42 -76.13 -29.03
N GLU A 1202 9.40 -75.73 -30.32
CA GLU A 1202 9.68 -76.40 -31.62
C GLU A 1202 9.92 -75.29 -32.72
N LEU A 1203 10.49 -75.42 -33.94
CA LEU A 1203 11.36 -76.40 -34.64
C LEU A 1203 11.90 -75.83 -36.01
N PHE A 1204 13.23 -75.86 -36.28
CA PHE A 1204 13.91 -75.90 -37.62
C PHE A 1204 13.80 -74.67 -38.60
N ILE A 1205 14.34 -74.64 -39.84
CA ILE A 1205 15.73 -74.81 -40.39
C ILE A 1205 15.79 -74.10 -41.80
N THR A 1206 16.74 -74.39 -42.71
CA THR A 1206 17.28 -73.43 -43.71
C THR A 1206 17.01 -73.65 -45.22
N MET A 1207 17.20 -72.57 -46.01
CA MET A 1207 17.67 -72.47 -47.43
C MET A 1207 16.72 -72.68 -48.65
N ALA A 1208 16.36 -71.54 -49.28
CA ALA A 1208 16.64 -71.12 -50.68
C ALA A 1208 16.11 -71.87 -51.93
N GLN A 1209 15.89 -71.07 -53.00
CA GLN A 1209 15.52 -71.44 -54.40
C GLN A 1209 14.03 -71.85 -54.61
N LEU A 1210 13.39 -71.67 -55.78
CA LEU A 1210 13.86 -71.29 -57.13
C LEU A 1210 12.90 -70.29 -57.84
N LYS A 1211 13.00 -70.15 -59.17
CA LYS A 1211 12.64 -68.98 -60.01
C LYS A 1211 11.42 -69.23 -60.93
N ASN A 1212 10.91 -68.17 -61.61
CA ASN A 1212 9.97 -68.16 -62.77
C ASN A 1212 8.48 -68.53 -62.48
N SER A 1213 7.46 -68.14 -63.27
CA SER A 1213 7.30 -67.08 -64.30
C SER A 1213 5.82 -66.94 -64.75
N ASP A 1214 5.46 -65.75 -65.26
CA ASP A 1214 4.40 -65.38 -66.25
C ASP A 1214 2.89 -65.73 -66.05
N GLU A 1215 2.08 -64.65 -66.12
CA GLU A 1215 0.72 -64.44 -66.73
C GLU A 1215 -0.47 -65.43 -66.52
N GLY A 1216 -1.71 -64.94 -66.78
CA GLY A 1216 -3.00 -65.53 -66.33
C GLY A 1216 -3.80 -66.37 -67.36
N GLU A 1217 -5.07 -66.78 -67.10
CA GLU A 1217 -5.98 -66.41 -65.99
C GLU A 1217 -6.33 -67.58 -65.01
N GLU A 1218 -7.50 -68.25 -64.90
CA GLU A 1218 -8.80 -68.31 -65.63
C GLU A 1218 -9.93 -68.77 -64.66
N ASN A 1219 -11.19 -68.88 -65.10
CA ASN A 1219 -12.40 -69.06 -64.28
C ASN A 1219 -12.71 -70.50 -63.78
N GLY A 1220 -13.58 -70.62 -62.74
CA GLY A 1220 -14.54 -71.74 -62.64
C GLY A 1220 -15.12 -72.16 -61.28
N THR A 1221 -16.39 -72.59 -61.30
CA THR A 1221 -17.15 -73.36 -60.25
C THR A 1221 -17.69 -72.56 -59.04
N ILE A 1222 -19.00 -72.43 -58.71
CA ILE A 1222 -20.34 -73.00 -59.05
C ILE A 1222 -20.97 -73.91 -57.96
N CYS A 1223 -22.31 -73.78 -57.84
CA CYS A 1223 -23.28 -74.36 -56.90
C CYS A 1223 -23.33 -73.68 -55.52
N SER A 1224 -24.51 -73.34 -54.97
CA SER A 1224 -25.88 -73.25 -55.52
C SER A 1224 -26.70 -72.24 -54.65
N GLU A 1225 -27.99 -71.91 -54.79
CA GLU A 1225 -29.18 -72.40 -55.54
C GLU A 1225 -30.23 -71.23 -55.53
N THR A 1226 -31.43 -71.22 -56.15
CA THR A 1226 -32.22 -72.20 -56.92
C THR A 1226 -32.75 -71.58 -58.23
N THR A 1227 -34.07 -71.38 -58.42
CA THR A 1227 -34.75 -71.06 -59.70
C THR A 1227 -36.28 -70.86 -59.47
N PRO A 1228 -37.12 -70.38 -60.43
CA PRO A 1228 -36.81 -69.78 -61.75
C PRO A 1228 -37.65 -68.52 -62.18
N LEU A 1229 -36.99 -67.55 -62.86
CA LEU A 1229 -37.41 -66.84 -64.11
C LEU A 1229 -38.74 -66.01 -64.19
N PRO A 1230 -38.95 -65.11 -65.20
CA PRO A 1230 -38.01 -64.37 -66.09
C PRO A 1230 -38.33 -62.84 -66.31
N ILE A 1231 -37.43 -62.09 -67.03
CA ILE A 1231 -37.72 -60.93 -67.95
C ILE A 1231 -38.20 -59.56 -67.33
N THR A 1232 -37.89 -58.32 -67.78
CA THR A 1232 -36.84 -57.64 -68.65
C THR A 1232 -36.83 -56.10 -68.46
N LEU A 1233 -35.66 -55.46 -68.69
CA LEU A 1233 -35.37 -54.17 -69.40
C LEU A 1233 -36.16 -52.84 -69.16
N GLN A 1234 -35.43 -51.83 -68.67
CA GLN A 1234 -34.99 -50.58 -69.38
C GLN A 1234 -35.96 -49.40 -69.76
N GLU A 1235 -35.47 -48.17 -69.50
CA GLU A 1235 -35.69 -46.84 -70.15
C GLU A 1235 -36.91 -45.89 -69.93
N ASP A 1236 -36.58 -44.72 -69.34
CA ASP A 1236 -36.73 -43.30 -69.78
C ASP A 1236 -38.06 -42.47 -69.85
N GLN A 1237 -37.94 -41.24 -69.28
CA GLN A 1237 -38.49 -39.90 -69.65
C GLN A 1237 -40.01 -39.56 -69.63
N GLY A 1238 -40.30 -38.28 -69.29
CA GLY A 1238 -41.62 -37.60 -69.39
C GLY A 1238 -42.24 -37.21 -68.03
N VAL A 1239 -42.33 -35.97 -67.48
CA VAL A 1239 -42.44 -34.55 -67.93
C VAL A 1239 -43.87 -33.97 -67.81
N THR A 1240 -44.03 -32.94 -66.94
CA THR A 1240 -45.21 -32.03 -66.74
C THR A 1240 -46.53 -32.65 -66.22
N SER A 1241 -47.44 -31.95 -65.52
CA SER A 1241 -47.55 -30.55 -65.00
C SER A 1241 -48.62 -30.44 -63.88
N GLU A 1242 -48.51 -29.41 -63.01
CA GLU A 1242 -49.55 -28.53 -62.37
C GLU A 1242 -50.95 -29.09 -61.95
N SER A 1243 -51.67 -28.63 -60.90
CA SER A 1243 -51.76 -27.30 -60.26
C SER A 1243 -52.47 -27.31 -58.87
N HIS A 1244 -52.35 -26.19 -58.14
CA HIS A 1244 -53.22 -25.61 -57.08
C HIS A 1244 -53.53 -26.33 -55.72
N ASP A 1245 -54.02 -25.66 -54.64
CA ASP A 1245 -53.68 -24.36 -53.97
C ASP A 1245 -54.57 -24.13 -52.69
N THR A 1246 -54.29 -23.06 -51.91
CA THR A 1246 -55.15 -22.34 -50.91
C THR A 1246 -55.39 -22.99 -49.51
N THR A 1247 -54.91 -22.41 -48.38
CA THR A 1247 -55.52 -21.41 -47.43
C THR A 1247 -56.09 -22.06 -46.14
N GLU A 1248 -56.09 -21.48 -44.91
CA GLU A 1248 -55.41 -20.31 -44.26
C GLU A 1248 -55.72 -20.31 -42.73
N ASN A 1249 -55.12 -19.39 -41.95
CA ASN A 1249 -55.61 -18.74 -40.69
C ASN A 1249 -55.27 -19.26 -39.26
N ASN A 1250 -54.42 -18.44 -38.59
CA ASN A 1250 -54.59 -17.80 -37.26
C ASN A 1250 -54.45 -18.57 -35.92
N GLY A 1251 -53.69 -17.96 -34.99
CA GLY A 1251 -53.73 -18.22 -33.54
C GLY A 1251 -52.49 -17.74 -32.77
N GLU A 1252 -52.67 -16.92 -31.73
CA GLU A 1252 -51.59 -16.43 -30.83
C GLU A 1252 -52.13 -16.33 -29.37
N LEU A 1253 -51.50 -15.79 -28.32
CA LEU A 1253 -50.47 -14.73 -28.14
C LEU A 1253 -49.76 -14.94 -26.77
N ILE A 1254 -48.94 -13.97 -26.34
CA ILE A 1254 -48.46 -13.69 -24.95
C ILE A 1254 -47.29 -14.60 -24.46
N SER A 1255 -46.08 -14.10 -24.12
CA SER A 1255 -45.62 -13.05 -23.16
C SER A 1255 -45.38 -13.60 -21.73
N PHE A 1256 -44.30 -13.29 -20.99
CA PHE A 1256 -43.21 -12.30 -21.18
C PHE A 1256 -41.86 -12.76 -20.57
N LYS A 1257 -40.85 -11.88 -20.66
CA LYS A 1257 -39.46 -12.00 -20.17
C LYS A 1257 -39.35 -12.20 -18.65
N HIS A 1258 -38.20 -12.73 -18.22
CA HIS A 1258 -37.26 -11.90 -17.44
C HIS A 1258 -35.84 -12.00 -18.03
#